data_AF-A0A433UXF7-F1
#
_entry.id   AF-A0A433UXF7-F1
#
_cell.length_a   1.000
_cell.length_b   1.000
_cell.length_c   1.000
_cell.angle_alpha   90.00
_cell.angle_beta   90.00
_cell.angle_gamma   90.00
#
_symmetry.space_group_name_H-M   'P 1'
#
loop_
_entity.id
_entity.type
_entity.pdbx_description
1 polymer ?
#
loop_
_entity_poly.entity_id
_entity_poly.type
_entity_poly.pdbx_seq_one_letter_code
_entity_poly.pdbx_strand_id
1 'polypeptide(L)'
;MANTIKLTEIGKYTTGVFNQGAAEISAYDSASKRLFVVNAQTATIDILDLSDPTSPAKISQIAVGSFGAVANSVTAKNGTIAVAVEAVDKTNPGKVVFYDTNGTYLKDVQVGSLPDMLTFTPDGSKVLVANEGEPGTVDPDGSVSIIDLSGGVNNLTQANVTTASFASFNGSEAQLRADGVRIFPDKTAAQDLEPEYIAVSPDGQKAYVTLQENNTVAVIDIATATVTALQPLGLKDHSLVGNGLDASDRDNAININTWPVFGMYMPDAISTFSANGQTYYVTANEGDDRGENRSVRNLTLDPTVFPDAATLKLDQNLGRLSVSSIDGDTDGDGDYDKLYAYGTRSFSIWDSQGNLVYDSGDDFEQITAQQLAANFNASNDNNTFDNRSDNKGPEPEGIVVGQVDDRTYSFIGLERIGGVMVYDITNPNSPQFVQYLNNRDFNQNVQLPTAGDLGPEGLTFISAADSPTGLPLLVVTNEISGSTTTYAIAPNDTGGIVGTEQEDTLNGSNQNDFISGLGGNDSIFGDNGNDVIYGGAGDDTINGNNGNDLLFGESGVNSIFGGNGNDIIYGGADSDTITGDNGDDRLFGGAGNDILNGGTGADTLIGGAGNDTMNAASGNDTFIFASGFGNDSINGFANGADKIDLKVFATSFGALTVTQNSANTVISSSLFGTDTITLENFIATNVDATDFIF
;
A
#
# COMPACT_ATOMS: atom_id res chain seq x y z
N MET A 1 -24.57 -14.50 -3.33
CA MET A 1 -23.55 -13.83 -2.51
C MET A 1 -22.36 -13.60 -3.44
N ALA A 2 -21.72 -12.43 -3.37
CA ALA A 2 -20.81 -11.97 -4.41
C ALA A 2 -19.46 -12.69 -4.33
N ASN A 3 -18.82 -12.96 -5.49
CA ASN A 3 -17.41 -13.32 -5.58
C ASN A 3 -16.59 -12.16 -4.97
N THR A 4 -16.32 -12.22 -3.68
CA THR A 4 -15.43 -11.29 -2.98
C THR A 4 -13.97 -11.76 -3.11
N ILE A 5 -13.01 -10.93 -2.74
CA ILE A 5 -11.58 -11.28 -2.66
C ILE A 5 -11.09 -11.16 -1.21
N LYS A 6 -10.01 -11.87 -0.87
CA LYS A 6 -9.29 -11.81 0.41
C LYS A 6 -7.87 -11.39 0.14
N LEU A 7 -7.35 -10.48 0.97
CA LEU A 7 -5.94 -10.10 0.95
C LEU A 7 -5.25 -10.90 2.06
N THR A 8 -4.20 -11.62 1.70
CA THR A 8 -3.38 -12.37 2.65
C THR A 8 -1.96 -11.85 2.59
N GLU A 9 -1.41 -11.40 3.71
CA GLU A 9 0.00 -11.02 3.78
C GLU A 9 0.86 -12.26 3.48
N ILE A 10 1.75 -12.15 2.50
CA ILE A 10 2.62 -13.27 2.10
C ILE A 10 4.10 -12.97 2.30
N GLY A 11 4.50 -11.69 2.34
CA GLY A 11 5.89 -11.29 2.52
C GLY A 11 6.05 -9.82 2.85
N LYS A 12 7.15 -9.48 3.53
CA LYS A 12 7.45 -8.12 3.99
C LYS A 12 8.94 -7.80 3.92
N TYR A 13 9.27 -6.62 3.42
CA TYR A 13 10.59 -6.02 3.54
C TYR A 13 10.50 -4.86 4.52
N THR A 14 11.50 -4.71 5.41
CA THR A 14 11.59 -3.58 6.32
C THR A 14 12.96 -2.92 6.21
N THR A 15 12.98 -1.59 6.24
CA THR A 15 14.23 -0.81 6.26
C THR A 15 14.82 -0.71 7.67
N GLY A 16 14.02 -1.00 8.71
CA GLY A 16 14.37 -0.78 10.12
C GLY A 16 14.37 0.70 10.53
N VAL A 17 13.83 1.59 9.69
CA VAL A 17 13.77 3.03 9.91
C VAL A 17 12.32 3.44 10.14
N PHE A 18 12.07 4.17 11.23
CA PHE A 18 10.74 4.64 11.60
C PHE A 18 10.60 6.16 11.38
N ASN A 19 9.50 6.56 10.73
CA ASN A 19 9.03 7.94 10.54
C ASN A 19 10.08 8.86 9.89
N GLN A 20 10.55 8.48 8.70
CA GLN A 20 11.58 9.21 7.95
C GLN A 20 11.39 9.14 6.42
N GLY A 21 10.22 8.74 5.89
CA GLY A 21 10.09 8.58 4.43
C GLY A 21 10.94 7.43 3.88
N ALA A 22 11.01 6.29 4.59
CA ALA A 22 11.92 5.20 4.20
C ALA A 22 11.30 4.22 3.18
N ALA A 23 9.97 4.27 2.98
CA ALA A 23 9.25 3.48 1.99
C ALA A 23 7.98 4.24 1.55
N GLU A 24 8.07 4.97 0.43
CA GLU A 24 6.99 5.77 -0.14
C GLU A 24 6.53 5.16 -1.47
N ILE A 25 6.39 5.93 -2.55
CA ILE A 25 5.91 5.47 -3.85
C ILE A 25 6.68 4.25 -4.35
N SER A 26 5.94 3.23 -4.80
CA SER A 26 6.50 2.02 -5.37
C SER A 26 6.11 1.81 -6.83
N ALA A 27 6.95 1.10 -7.57
CA ALA A 27 6.69 0.68 -8.93
C ALA A 27 7.27 -0.70 -9.22
N TYR A 28 6.58 -1.50 -10.02
CA TYR A 28 6.97 -2.87 -10.33
C TYR A 28 7.28 -3.08 -11.82
N ASP A 29 8.36 -3.78 -12.14
CA ASP A 29 8.66 -4.26 -13.48
C ASP A 29 8.47 -5.78 -13.58
N SER A 30 7.48 -6.21 -14.36
CA SER A 30 7.06 -7.62 -14.43
C SER A 30 8.02 -8.54 -15.17
N ALA A 31 8.91 -7.99 -16.00
CA ALA A 31 9.91 -8.79 -16.71
C ALA A 31 11.10 -9.15 -15.81
N SER A 32 11.59 -8.18 -15.04
CA SER A 32 12.71 -8.37 -14.11
C SER A 32 12.27 -8.86 -12.73
N LYS A 33 10.98 -8.82 -12.42
CA LYS A 33 10.41 -9.14 -11.10
C LYS A 33 10.98 -8.26 -9.99
N ARG A 34 11.21 -6.99 -10.30
CA ARG A 34 11.80 -6.02 -9.36
C ARG A 34 10.79 -4.96 -8.98
N LEU A 35 10.79 -4.64 -7.68
CA LEU A 35 10.08 -3.52 -7.12
C LEU A 35 11.05 -2.38 -6.85
N PHE A 36 10.65 -1.17 -7.19
CA PHE A 36 11.39 0.06 -6.98
C PHE A 36 10.63 0.88 -5.96
N VAL A 37 11.26 1.25 -4.85
CA VAL A 37 10.61 1.96 -3.73
C VAL A 37 11.35 3.25 -3.45
N VAL A 38 10.65 4.38 -3.44
CA VAL A 38 11.24 5.66 -3.04
C VAL A 38 11.60 5.60 -1.55
N ASN A 39 12.84 6.02 -1.26
CA ASN A 39 13.34 6.22 0.10
C ASN A 39 13.83 7.67 0.19
N ALA A 40 12.91 8.58 0.55
CA ALA A 40 13.20 10.00 0.74
C ALA A 40 14.25 10.25 1.83
N GLN A 41 14.30 9.41 2.89
CA GLN A 41 15.31 9.53 3.94
C GLN A 41 16.73 9.63 3.39
N THR A 42 17.04 8.77 2.42
CA THR A 42 18.39 8.64 1.86
C THR A 42 18.51 9.22 0.46
N ALA A 43 17.44 9.82 -0.08
CA ALA A 43 17.34 10.29 -1.45
C ALA A 43 17.74 9.19 -2.46
N THR A 44 17.19 7.99 -2.27
CA THR A 44 17.42 6.85 -3.16
C THR A 44 16.14 6.17 -3.60
N ILE A 45 16.25 5.35 -4.65
CA ILE A 45 15.25 4.34 -4.99
C ILE A 45 15.80 2.98 -4.61
N ASP A 46 15.18 2.30 -3.66
CA ASP A 46 15.52 0.94 -3.28
C ASP A 46 15.02 -0.03 -4.35
N ILE A 47 15.87 -0.97 -4.76
CA ILE A 47 15.53 -2.04 -5.70
C ILE A 47 15.38 -3.32 -4.90
N LEU A 48 14.14 -3.79 -4.78
CA LEU A 48 13.81 -5.06 -4.14
C LEU A 48 13.62 -6.14 -5.21
N ASP A 49 14.17 -7.32 -4.94
CA ASP A 49 13.82 -8.54 -5.66
C ASP A 49 12.47 -9.03 -5.16
N LEU A 50 11.54 -9.18 -6.09
CA LEU A 50 10.20 -9.69 -5.87
C LEU A 50 9.95 -10.90 -6.79
N SER A 51 10.99 -11.61 -7.22
CA SER A 51 10.85 -12.91 -7.91
C SER A 51 10.26 -13.97 -7.00
N ASP A 52 10.52 -13.84 -5.69
CA ASP A 52 9.76 -14.47 -4.63
C ASP A 52 9.08 -13.39 -3.77
N PRO A 53 7.76 -13.19 -3.92
CA PRO A 53 7.03 -12.18 -3.15
C PRO A 53 6.82 -12.54 -1.68
N THR A 54 7.17 -13.77 -1.26
CA THR A 54 7.10 -14.18 0.14
C THR A 54 8.31 -13.70 0.95
N SER A 55 9.43 -13.41 0.27
CA SER A 55 10.66 -12.92 0.87
C SER A 55 11.26 -11.76 0.07
N PRO A 56 10.55 -10.61 -0.04
CA PRO A 56 11.08 -9.45 -0.75
C PRO A 56 12.39 -8.99 -0.12
N ALA A 57 13.43 -8.83 -0.95
CA ALA A 57 14.77 -8.52 -0.46
C ALA A 57 15.41 -7.39 -1.24
N LYS A 58 15.99 -6.41 -0.54
CA LYS A 58 16.77 -5.34 -1.18
C LYS A 58 18.04 -5.89 -1.82
N ILE A 59 18.17 -5.69 -3.14
CA ILE A 59 19.34 -6.15 -3.91
C ILE A 59 20.30 -5.01 -4.25
N SER A 60 19.80 -3.78 -4.40
CA SER A 60 20.61 -2.59 -4.68
C SER A 60 19.78 -1.31 -4.46
N GLN A 61 20.35 -0.14 -4.77
CA GLN A 61 19.65 1.14 -4.72
C GLN A 61 20.20 2.11 -5.77
N ILE A 62 19.37 3.05 -6.21
CA ILE A 62 19.71 4.13 -7.14
C ILE A 62 19.87 5.42 -6.35
N ALA A 63 21.04 6.06 -6.39
CA ALA A 63 21.25 7.38 -5.79
C ALA A 63 20.88 8.48 -6.78
N VAL A 64 19.98 9.41 -6.38
CA VAL A 64 19.55 10.51 -7.25
C VAL A 64 20.26 11.84 -6.99
N GLY A 65 21.05 11.94 -5.92
CA GLY A 65 21.67 13.20 -5.47
C GLY A 65 22.60 13.89 -6.48
N SER A 66 23.07 13.21 -7.53
CA SER A 66 23.82 13.85 -8.62
C SER A 66 22.94 14.64 -9.59
N PHE A 67 21.62 14.43 -9.55
CA PHE A 67 20.63 15.04 -10.45
C PHE A 67 19.79 16.12 -9.77
N GLY A 68 19.61 16.05 -8.45
CA GLY A 68 18.80 16.97 -7.67
C GLY A 68 18.84 16.68 -6.17
N ALA A 69 17.83 17.13 -5.42
CA ALA A 69 17.80 16.99 -3.95
C ALA A 69 17.16 15.68 -3.50
N VAL A 70 15.90 15.44 -3.90
CA VAL A 70 15.08 14.29 -3.47
C VAL A 70 14.45 13.63 -4.70
N ALA A 71 14.17 12.34 -4.60
CA ALA A 71 13.29 11.65 -5.54
C ALA A 71 11.89 11.60 -4.93
N ASN A 72 10.89 12.16 -5.60
CA ASN A 72 9.52 12.22 -5.06
C ASN A 72 8.69 11.02 -5.54
N SER A 73 8.97 10.52 -6.75
CA SER A 73 8.18 9.43 -7.32
C SER A 73 9.00 8.57 -8.27
N VAL A 74 8.57 7.31 -8.40
CA VAL A 74 9.12 6.31 -9.32
C VAL A 74 8.02 5.59 -10.07
N THR A 75 8.24 5.30 -11.35
CA THR A 75 7.36 4.45 -12.14
C THR A 75 8.18 3.54 -13.06
N ALA A 76 7.62 2.38 -13.40
CA ALA A 76 8.30 1.33 -14.15
C ALA A 76 7.41 0.78 -15.27
N LYS A 77 7.96 0.63 -16.47
CA LYS A 77 7.26 0.00 -17.60
C LYS A 77 8.27 -0.53 -18.61
N ASN A 78 8.07 -1.75 -19.09
CA ASN A 78 8.84 -2.35 -20.20
C ASN A 78 10.37 -2.29 -19.99
N GLY A 79 10.85 -2.57 -18.78
CA GLY A 79 12.27 -2.54 -18.43
C GLY A 79 12.88 -1.13 -18.30
N THR A 80 12.07 -0.08 -18.35
CA THR A 80 12.48 1.31 -18.13
C THR A 80 11.91 1.80 -16.81
N ILE A 81 12.79 2.39 -15.99
CA ILE A 81 12.45 3.05 -14.74
C ILE A 81 12.57 4.54 -14.95
N ALA A 82 11.58 5.30 -14.54
CA ALA A 82 11.60 6.76 -14.57
C ALA A 82 11.42 7.29 -13.15
N VAL A 83 12.23 8.27 -12.77
CA VAL A 83 12.27 8.86 -11.43
C VAL A 83 12.12 10.37 -11.54
N ALA A 84 11.17 10.94 -10.80
CA ALA A 84 11.01 12.40 -10.65
C ALA A 84 12.01 12.88 -9.59
N VAL A 85 12.83 13.85 -9.94
CA VAL A 85 13.87 14.38 -9.07
C VAL A 85 13.74 15.90 -8.99
N GLU A 86 13.48 16.41 -7.79
CA GLU A 86 13.38 17.85 -7.54
C GLU A 86 14.74 18.54 -7.63
N ALA A 87 14.74 19.81 -8.07
CA ALA A 87 15.94 20.63 -8.06
C ALA A 87 16.31 21.02 -6.62
N VAL A 88 17.61 21.24 -6.36
CA VAL A 88 18.11 21.68 -5.04
C VAL A 88 17.47 22.99 -4.58
N ASP A 89 17.19 23.89 -5.52
CA ASP A 89 16.31 25.02 -5.30
C ASP A 89 15.01 24.72 -6.01
N LYS A 90 13.97 24.43 -5.22
CA LYS A 90 12.65 23.94 -5.66
C LYS A 90 11.94 24.88 -6.63
N THR A 91 12.33 26.17 -6.68
CA THR A 91 11.80 27.12 -7.68
C THR A 91 12.27 26.79 -9.10
N ASN A 92 13.41 26.09 -9.24
CA ASN A 92 13.95 25.74 -10.53
C ASN A 92 13.31 24.47 -11.10
N PRO A 93 13.28 24.35 -12.44
CA PRO A 93 12.95 23.10 -13.11
C PRO A 93 13.69 21.88 -12.56
N GLY A 94 12.95 20.84 -12.23
CA GLY A 94 13.48 19.53 -11.85
C GLY A 94 13.78 18.66 -13.07
N LYS A 95 13.94 17.36 -12.83
CA LYS A 95 14.29 16.38 -13.85
C LYS A 95 13.46 15.11 -13.75
N VAL A 96 13.30 14.44 -14.89
CA VAL A 96 13.05 13.00 -14.91
C VAL A 96 14.31 12.29 -15.33
N VAL A 97 14.73 11.33 -14.53
CA VAL A 97 15.91 10.50 -14.78
C VAL A 97 15.47 9.07 -15.06
N PHE A 98 15.97 8.52 -16.16
CA PHE A 98 15.64 7.19 -16.65
C PHE A 98 16.77 6.20 -16.37
N TYR A 99 16.40 5.03 -15.90
CA TYR A 99 17.29 3.91 -15.59
C TYR A 99 16.78 2.61 -16.24
N ASP A 100 17.66 1.62 -16.38
CA ASP A 100 17.25 0.24 -16.58
C ASP A 100 16.86 -0.41 -15.24
N THR A 101 16.38 -1.66 -15.29
CA THR A 101 15.94 -2.39 -14.09
C THR A 101 17.06 -2.74 -13.11
N ASN A 102 18.34 -2.60 -13.51
CA ASN A 102 19.50 -2.74 -12.62
C ASN A 102 19.92 -1.41 -11.97
N GLY A 103 19.16 -0.34 -12.20
CA GLY A 103 19.52 0.99 -11.73
C GLY A 103 20.64 1.64 -12.54
N THR A 104 20.92 1.16 -13.76
CA THR A 104 21.91 1.78 -14.65
C THR A 104 21.29 2.99 -15.32
N TYR A 105 21.94 4.15 -15.18
CA TYR A 105 21.50 5.38 -15.85
C TYR A 105 21.42 5.21 -17.36
N LEU A 106 20.31 5.66 -17.95
CA LEU A 106 20.08 5.70 -19.39
C LEU A 106 20.09 7.14 -19.91
N LYS A 107 19.24 8.00 -19.33
CA LYS A 107 19.04 9.37 -19.82
C LYS A 107 18.35 10.27 -18.78
N ASP A 108 18.47 11.58 -18.92
CA ASP A 108 17.66 12.55 -18.17
C ASP A 108 17.18 13.68 -19.09
N VAL A 109 16.03 14.25 -18.73
CA VAL A 109 15.45 15.46 -19.35
C VAL A 109 14.93 16.39 -18.26
N GLN A 110 14.88 17.68 -18.57
CA GLN A 110 14.36 18.69 -17.66
C GLN A 110 12.82 18.77 -17.80
N VAL A 111 12.12 18.94 -16.67
CA VAL A 111 10.66 19.09 -16.59
C VAL A 111 10.30 20.37 -15.84
N GLY A 112 9.07 20.53 -15.36
CA GLY A 112 8.66 21.70 -14.58
C GLY A 112 9.32 21.76 -13.20
N SER A 113 9.01 22.79 -12.43
CA SER A 113 9.50 22.94 -11.05
C SER A 113 8.77 22.00 -10.11
N LEU A 114 9.50 21.42 -9.14
CA LEU A 114 8.97 20.46 -8.17
C LEU A 114 8.21 19.29 -8.83
N PRO A 115 8.89 18.46 -9.66
CA PRO A 115 8.28 17.27 -10.24
C PRO A 115 7.97 16.28 -9.13
N ASP A 116 6.69 16.07 -8.87
CA ASP A 116 6.23 15.37 -7.69
C ASP A 116 5.84 13.93 -8.01
N MET A 117 4.81 13.75 -8.83
CA MET A 117 4.37 12.44 -9.31
C MET A 117 4.70 12.22 -10.80
N LEU A 118 4.98 10.97 -11.18
CA LEU A 118 4.99 10.58 -12.59
C LEU A 118 4.35 9.22 -12.85
N THR A 119 3.86 9.04 -14.08
CA THR A 119 3.29 7.77 -14.54
C THR A 119 3.49 7.56 -16.04
N PHE A 120 3.58 6.29 -16.45
CA PHE A 120 3.59 5.93 -17.86
C PHE A 120 2.18 5.96 -18.46
N THR A 121 2.08 6.24 -19.76
CA THR A 121 0.88 5.85 -20.52
C THR A 121 0.74 4.32 -20.53
N PRO A 122 -0.49 3.77 -20.68
CA PRO A 122 -0.71 2.32 -20.65
C PRO A 122 0.19 1.51 -21.62
N ASP A 123 0.47 2.09 -22.80
CA ASP A 123 1.34 1.51 -23.83
C ASP A 123 2.85 1.70 -23.56
N GLY A 124 3.23 2.45 -22.52
CA GLY A 124 4.61 2.78 -22.16
C GLY A 124 5.30 3.76 -23.12
N SER A 125 4.58 4.38 -24.05
CA SER A 125 5.19 5.25 -25.07
C SER A 125 5.47 6.67 -24.57
N LYS A 126 4.85 7.09 -23.45
CA LYS A 126 5.08 8.40 -22.83
C LYS A 126 5.14 8.31 -21.31
N VAL A 127 5.78 9.30 -20.70
CA VAL A 127 5.73 9.57 -19.25
C VAL A 127 5.11 10.92 -19.03
N LEU A 128 4.13 10.99 -18.14
CA LEU A 128 3.53 12.24 -17.66
C LEU A 128 4.07 12.55 -16.27
N VAL A 129 4.29 13.83 -15.99
CA VAL A 129 4.94 14.30 -14.76
C VAL A 129 4.16 15.50 -14.23
N ALA A 130 3.61 15.39 -13.03
CA ALA A 130 3.02 16.49 -12.29
C ALA A 130 4.14 17.36 -11.74
N ASN A 131 4.10 18.66 -12.03
CA ASN A 131 5.09 19.62 -11.55
C ASN A 131 4.31 20.65 -10.76
N GLU A 132 4.36 20.50 -9.44
CA GLU A 132 3.51 21.18 -8.46
C GLU A 132 3.66 22.69 -8.57
N GLY A 133 4.90 23.19 -8.53
CA GLY A 133 5.18 24.61 -8.66
C GLY A 133 5.13 25.41 -7.35
N GLU A 134 5.13 24.78 -6.16
CA GLU A 134 5.05 25.48 -4.87
C GLU A 134 6.33 25.35 -3.98
N PRO A 135 7.33 26.23 -4.11
CA PRO A 135 8.53 26.24 -3.27
C PRO A 135 8.45 27.27 -2.13
N GLY A 136 7.31 27.96 -1.95
CA GLY A 136 6.97 28.74 -0.76
C GLY A 136 6.82 30.27 -0.94
N THR A 137 7.93 31.01 -1.12
CA THR A 137 7.86 32.50 -1.21
C THR A 137 7.80 33.05 -2.64
N VAL A 138 8.13 32.22 -3.62
CA VAL A 138 8.10 32.53 -5.04
C VAL A 138 7.57 31.28 -5.71
N ASP A 139 6.35 31.31 -6.20
CA ASP A 139 5.70 30.12 -6.76
C ASP A 139 5.76 30.15 -8.28
N PRO A 140 6.58 29.26 -8.91
CA PRO A 140 6.45 28.93 -10.31
C PRO A 140 5.02 28.53 -10.68
N ASP A 141 4.72 28.62 -11.97
CA ASP A 141 3.46 28.07 -12.47
C ASP A 141 3.49 26.54 -12.37
N GLY A 142 2.43 25.96 -11.80
CA GLY A 142 2.17 24.53 -11.89
C GLY A 142 2.02 24.09 -13.34
N SER A 143 2.37 22.84 -13.64
CA SER A 143 2.29 22.30 -15.00
C SER A 143 2.39 20.78 -15.06
N VAL A 144 2.03 20.21 -16.21
CA VAL A 144 2.25 18.78 -16.47
C VAL A 144 3.15 18.59 -17.68
N SER A 145 4.27 17.90 -17.47
CA SER A 145 5.23 17.59 -18.52
C SER A 145 4.91 16.22 -19.13
N ILE A 146 5.02 16.10 -20.45
CA ILE A 146 4.80 14.88 -21.21
C ILE A 146 6.08 14.58 -22.00
N ILE A 147 6.68 13.42 -21.73
CA ILE A 147 7.95 12.98 -22.30
C ILE A 147 7.67 11.86 -23.31
N ASP A 148 7.96 12.10 -24.59
CA ASP A 148 7.75 11.12 -25.66
C ASP A 148 8.92 10.13 -25.76
N LEU A 149 8.66 8.86 -25.45
CA LEU A 149 9.61 7.76 -25.48
C LEU A 149 9.56 6.91 -26.75
N SER A 150 8.72 7.25 -27.73
CA SER A 150 8.53 6.45 -28.95
C SER A 150 9.81 6.24 -29.77
N GLY A 151 10.78 7.15 -29.65
CA GLY A 151 12.11 7.03 -30.24
C GLY A 151 13.10 6.16 -29.46
N GLY A 152 12.68 5.63 -28.30
CA GLY A 152 13.51 4.92 -27.32
C GLY A 152 14.25 5.85 -26.37
N VAL A 153 14.34 5.45 -25.10
CA VAL A 153 14.90 6.25 -23.98
C VAL A 153 16.31 6.78 -24.25
N ASN A 154 17.18 5.97 -24.85
CA ASN A 154 18.56 6.36 -25.15
C ASN A 154 18.68 7.51 -26.17
N ASN A 155 17.62 7.76 -26.95
CA ASN A 155 17.57 8.83 -27.94
C ASN A 155 16.86 10.09 -27.43
N LEU A 156 16.44 10.12 -26.15
CA LEU A 156 15.74 11.29 -25.62
C LEU A 156 16.61 12.54 -25.66
N THR A 157 15.96 13.64 -25.99
CA THR A 157 16.47 14.99 -25.92
C THR A 157 15.40 15.88 -25.30
N GLN A 158 15.76 17.12 -24.96
CA GLN A 158 14.77 18.08 -24.46
C GLN A 158 13.63 18.34 -25.46
N ALA A 159 13.84 18.11 -26.76
CA ALA A 159 12.79 18.26 -27.77
C ALA A 159 11.67 17.19 -27.66
N ASN A 160 11.88 16.14 -26.86
CA ASN A 160 10.87 15.12 -26.57
C ASN A 160 9.94 15.52 -25.41
N VAL A 161 10.22 16.63 -24.72
CA VAL A 161 9.40 17.13 -23.61
C VAL A 161 8.45 18.21 -24.12
N THR A 162 7.17 18.01 -23.90
CA THR A 162 6.10 19.00 -24.09
C THR A 162 5.42 19.29 -22.76
N THR A 163 4.90 20.50 -22.56
CA THR A 163 4.30 20.90 -21.28
C THR A 163 2.88 21.40 -21.48
N ALA A 164 1.93 20.76 -20.77
CA ALA A 164 0.60 21.27 -20.56
C ALA A 164 0.65 22.31 -19.43
N SER A 165 0.44 23.58 -19.78
CA SER A 165 0.54 24.72 -18.85
C SER A 165 -0.85 25.20 -18.42
N PHE A 166 -0.97 25.61 -17.15
CA PHE A 166 -2.16 26.29 -16.63
C PHE A 166 -2.22 27.79 -16.97
N ALA A 167 -1.19 28.36 -17.62
CA ALA A 167 -1.11 29.79 -17.92
C ALA A 167 -2.30 30.31 -18.77
N SER A 168 -3.00 29.45 -19.52
CA SER A 168 -4.21 29.84 -20.25
C SER A 168 -5.39 30.23 -19.35
N PHE A 169 -5.36 29.85 -18.08
CA PHE A 169 -6.40 30.18 -17.10
C PHE A 169 -6.14 31.49 -16.36
N ASN A 170 -4.94 32.06 -16.47
CA ASN A 170 -4.60 33.34 -15.84
C ASN A 170 -5.54 34.46 -16.32
N GLY A 171 -6.04 35.25 -15.38
CA GLY A 171 -7.05 36.29 -15.61
C GLY A 171 -8.50 35.79 -15.58
N SER A 172 -8.73 34.48 -15.41
CA SER A 172 -10.06 33.87 -15.26
C SER A 172 -10.39 33.47 -13.81
N GLU A 173 -9.58 33.87 -12.83
CA GLU A 173 -9.67 33.43 -11.42
C GLU A 173 -11.04 33.68 -10.81
N ALA A 174 -11.68 34.81 -11.14
CA ALA A 174 -13.03 35.12 -10.67
C ALA A 174 -14.09 34.18 -11.25
N GLN A 175 -13.94 33.77 -12.51
CA GLN A 175 -14.85 32.82 -13.15
C GLN A 175 -14.61 31.41 -12.59
N LEU A 176 -13.35 31.01 -12.41
CA LEU A 176 -12.98 29.73 -11.80
C LEU A 176 -13.57 29.57 -10.40
N ARG A 177 -13.46 30.61 -9.55
CA ARG A 177 -14.13 30.62 -8.24
C ARG A 177 -15.64 30.51 -8.33
N ALA A 178 -16.26 31.18 -9.30
CA ALA A 178 -17.71 31.09 -9.52
C ALA A 178 -18.14 29.68 -10.01
N ASP A 179 -17.26 28.99 -10.73
CA ASP A 179 -17.48 27.63 -11.20
C ASP A 179 -17.19 26.57 -10.11
N GLY A 180 -16.62 26.97 -8.96
CA GLY A 180 -16.35 26.10 -7.81
C GLY A 180 -14.91 25.60 -7.69
N VAL A 181 -13.99 26.10 -8.51
CA VAL A 181 -12.55 25.85 -8.33
C VAL A 181 -12.04 26.76 -7.23
N ARG A 182 -11.42 26.19 -6.20
CA ARG A 182 -10.83 26.95 -5.12
C ARG A 182 -9.53 27.58 -5.62
N ILE A 183 -9.48 28.92 -5.59
CA ILE A 183 -8.30 29.69 -6.00
C ILE A 183 -8.01 30.74 -4.93
N PHE A 184 -6.81 30.72 -4.35
CA PHE A 184 -6.42 31.62 -3.27
C PHE A 184 -6.44 33.08 -3.73
N PRO A 185 -6.74 34.02 -2.80
CA PRO A 185 -6.55 35.44 -3.05
C PRO A 185 -5.10 35.76 -3.43
N ASP A 186 -4.90 36.77 -4.28
CA ASP A 186 -3.60 37.31 -4.69
C ASP A 186 -2.68 36.39 -5.52
N LYS A 187 -3.11 35.18 -5.87
CA LYS A 187 -2.44 34.28 -6.81
C LYS A 187 -3.07 34.38 -8.21
N THR A 188 -2.27 34.18 -9.26
CA THR A 188 -2.82 33.88 -10.58
C THR A 188 -3.22 32.40 -10.64
N ALA A 189 -4.16 32.02 -11.51
CA ALA A 189 -4.62 30.63 -11.59
C ALA A 189 -3.45 29.63 -11.77
N ALA A 190 -2.49 29.93 -12.64
CA ALA A 190 -1.37 29.04 -12.90
C ALA A 190 -0.38 28.90 -11.75
N GLN A 191 -0.26 29.91 -10.89
CA GLN A 191 0.57 29.85 -9.68
C GLN A 191 -0.10 29.14 -8.52
N ASP A 192 -1.42 28.92 -8.60
CA ASP A 192 -2.22 28.36 -7.52
C ASP A 192 -2.64 26.92 -7.80
N LEU A 193 -2.76 26.58 -9.09
CA LEU A 193 -3.08 25.23 -9.58
C LEU A 193 -1.84 24.35 -9.50
N GLU A 194 -1.78 23.53 -8.46
CA GLU A 194 -0.64 22.68 -8.09
C GLU A 194 -0.95 21.21 -8.38
N PRO A 195 -0.46 20.64 -9.50
CA PRO A 195 -0.74 19.26 -9.86
C PRO A 195 0.05 18.30 -8.99
N GLU A 196 -0.64 17.31 -8.43
CA GLU A 196 -0.05 16.32 -7.51
C GLU A 196 -0.03 14.92 -8.14
N TYR A 197 -1.17 14.25 -8.26
CA TYR A 197 -1.25 12.89 -8.83
C TYR A 197 -1.87 12.85 -10.22
N ILE A 198 -1.40 11.90 -11.03
CA ILE A 198 -1.85 11.69 -12.42
C ILE A 198 -2.44 10.29 -12.61
N ALA A 199 -3.67 10.22 -13.12
CA ALA A 199 -4.25 8.99 -13.62
C ALA A 199 -4.48 9.09 -15.15
N VAL A 200 -3.82 8.23 -15.91
CA VAL A 200 -4.01 8.15 -17.37
C VAL A 200 -5.21 7.28 -17.69
N SER A 201 -6.08 7.75 -18.59
CA SER A 201 -7.23 6.98 -19.08
C SER A 201 -6.79 5.65 -19.73
N PRO A 202 -7.61 4.58 -19.65
CA PRO A 202 -7.24 3.26 -20.17
C PRO A 202 -6.86 3.22 -21.66
N ASP A 203 -7.38 4.15 -22.47
CA ASP A 203 -7.03 4.27 -23.90
C ASP A 203 -5.77 5.11 -24.18
N GLY A 204 -5.17 5.70 -23.13
CA GLY A 204 -3.96 6.50 -23.21
C GLY A 204 -4.12 7.88 -23.87
N GLN A 205 -5.36 8.35 -24.09
CA GLN A 205 -5.60 9.62 -24.79
C GLN A 205 -5.68 10.83 -23.85
N LYS A 206 -6.23 10.62 -22.65
CA LYS A 206 -6.39 11.66 -21.63
C LYS A 206 -5.67 11.31 -20.33
N ALA A 207 -5.31 12.34 -19.57
CA ALA A 207 -4.95 12.22 -18.17
C ALA A 207 -5.84 13.09 -17.30
N TYR A 208 -6.12 12.60 -16.09
CA TYR A 208 -6.82 13.31 -15.02
C TYR A 208 -5.79 13.59 -13.93
N VAL A 209 -5.69 14.85 -13.51
CA VAL A 209 -4.63 15.31 -12.61
C VAL A 209 -5.27 15.98 -11.40
N THR A 210 -4.98 15.51 -10.20
CA THR A 210 -5.48 16.12 -8.97
C THR A 210 -4.82 17.47 -8.76
N LEU A 211 -5.60 18.41 -8.27
CA LEU A 211 -5.21 19.75 -7.85
C LEU A 211 -5.85 19.92 -6.47
N GLN A 212 -5.27 19.26 -5.47
CA GLN A 212 -5.92 18.93 -4.21
C GLN A 212 -6.46 20.18 -3.50
N GLU A 213 -5.62 21.19 -3.24
CA GLU A 213 -6.03 22.40 -2.50
C GLU A 213 -6.95 23.31 -3.32
N ASN A 214 -7.04 23.07 -4.63
CA ASN A 214 -7.99 23.74 -5.50
C ASN A 214 -9.33 22.99 -5.59
N ASN A 215 -9.45 21.82 -4.96
CA ASN A 215 -10.63 20.96 -4.93
C ASN A 215 -11.17 20.67 -6.36
N THR A 216 -10.25 20.35 -7.28
CA THR A 216 -10.55 20.21 -8.71
C THR A 216 -9.66 19.14 -9.36
N VAL A 217 -10.07 18.66 -10.53
CA VAL A 217 -9.25 17.78 -11.38
C VAL A 217 -9.02 18.44 -12.74
N ALA A 218 -7.76 18.50 -13.17
CA ALA A 218 -7.41 18.95 -14.51
C ALA A 218 -7.50 17.79 -15.52
N VAL A 219 -8.09 18.05 -16.68
CA VAL A 219 -8.15 17.09 -17.79
C VAL A 219 -7.18 17.47 -18.89
N ILE A 220 -6.23 16.60 -19.17
CA ILE A 220 -5.17 16.82 -20.16
C ILE A 220 -5.42 15.99 -21.41
N ASP A 221 -5.38 16.62 -22.58
CA ASP A 221 -5.19 15.92 -23.84
C ASP A 221 -3.70 15.60 -23.99
N ILE A 222 -3.37 14.31 -23.99
CA ILE A 222 -1.98 13.84 -23.98
C ILE A 222 -1.30 14.11 -25.33
N ALA A 223 -2.05 14.00 -26.43
CA ALA A 223 -1.51 14.15 -27.77
C ALA A 223 -1.12 15.60 -28.07
N THR A 224 -1.88 16.57 -27.58
CA THR A 224 -1.61 18.00 -27.78
C THR A 224 -0.91 18.67 -26.60
N ALA A 225 -0.67 17.97 -25.49
CA ALA A 225 -0.13 18.51 -24.25
C ALA A 225 -0.89 19.77 -23.80
N THR A 226 -2.21 19.65 -23.67
CA THR A 226 -3.09 20.79 -23.36
C THR A 226 -4.02 20.48 -22.21
N VAL A 227 -4.14 21.40 -21.25
CA VAL A 227 -5.19 21.35 -20.23
C VAL A 227 -6.51 21.76 -20.89
N THR A 228 -7.43 20.81 -21.04
CA THR A 228 -8.69 20.97 -21.77
C THR A 228 -9.87 21.36 -20.88
N ALA A 229 -9.81 21.02 -19.59
CA ALA A 229 -10.84 21.36 -18.61
C ALA A 229 -10.27 21.36 -17.20
N LEU A 230 -10.93 22.10 -16.31
CA LEU A 230 -10.84 21.98 -14.85
C LEU A 230 -12.21 21.49 -14.36
N GLN A 231 -12.24 20.40 -13.62
CA GLN A 231 -13.44 19.72 -13.13
C GLN A 231 -13.56 19.94 -11.61
N PRO A 232 -14.25 21.01 -11.16
CA PRO A 232 -14.44 21.27 -9.74
C PRO A 232 -15.24 20.13 -9.10
N LEU A 233 -14.79 19.66 -7.95
CA LEU A 233 -15.32 18.44 -7.31
C LEU A 233 -16.55 18.72 -6.44
N GLY A 234 -16.82 19.98 -6.12
CA GLY A 234 -17.94 20.36 -5.25
C GLY A 234 -17.67 19.99 -3.79
N LEU A 235 -18.74 19.74 -3.03
CA LEU A 235 -18.67 19.56 -1.58
C LEU A 235 -19.51 18.36 -1.13
N LYS A 236 -19.04 17.68 -0.10
CA LYS A 236 -19.85 16.72 0.68
C LYS A 236 -20.58 17.48 1.79
N ASP A 237 -21.89 17.29 1.89
CA ASP A 237 -22.70 17.84 2.99
C ASP A 237 -22.76 16.82 4.14
N HIS A 238 -22.03 17.10 5.23
CA HIS A 238 -22.00 16.24 6.41
C HIS A 238 -23.25 16.37 7.29
N SER A 239 -24.23 17.21 6.93
CA SER A 239 -25.52 17.26 7.63
C SER A 239 -26.47 16.16 7.20
N LEU A 240 -26.13 15.42 6.14
CA LEU A 240 -26.92 14.35 5.57
C LEU A 240 -26.60 13.00 6.24
N VAL A 241 -27.63 12.17 6.40
CA VAL A 241 -27.48 10.80 6.91
C VAL A 241 -26.61 9.99 5.97
N GLY A 242 -25.63 9.28 6.52
CA GLY A 242 -24.62 8.51 5.76
C GLY A 242 -23.37 9.32 5.40
N ASN A 243 -23.30 10.60 5.79
CA ASN A 243 -22.10 11.44 5.68
C ASN A 243 -21.63 11.90 7.06
N GLY A 244 -21.85 11.12 8.11
CA GLY A 244 -21.38 11.49 9.44
C GLY A 244 -19.86 11.59 9.52
N LEU A 245 -19.35 12.29 10.52
CA LEU A 245 -17.94 12.24 10.87
C LEU A 245 -17.78 12.32 12.39
N ASP A 246 -16.68 11.77 12.90
CA ASP A 246 -16.25 12.06 14.26
C ASP A 246 -15.42 13.35 14.25
N ALA A 247 -16.01 14.41 14.81
CA ALA A 247 -15.47 15.76 14.71
C ALA A 247 -14.61 16.16 15.92
N SER A 248 -14.54 15.30 16.94
CA SER A 248 -13.92 15.63 18.22
C SER A 248 -13.27 14.39 18.85
N ASP A 249 -12.07 14.60 19.36
CA ASP A 249 -11.28 13.65 20.15
C ASP A 249 -11.27 14.07 21.64
N ARG A 250 -12.28 14.84 22.07
CA ARG A 250 -12.41 15.43 23.42
C ARG A 250 -13.71 15.06 24.13
N ASP A 251 -14.48 14.15 23.57
CA ASP A 251 -15.66 13.55 24.20
C ASP A 251 -15.37 12.17 24.83
N ASN A 252 -14.24 11.55 24.48
CA ASN A 252 -13.86 10.18 24.87
C ASN A 252 -14.88 9.14 24.38
N ALA A 253 -15.42 9.33 23.19
CA ALA A 253 -16.39 8.44 22.60
C ALA A 253 -16.23 8.40 21.08
N ILE A 254 -16.60 7.27 20.46
CA ILE A 254 -16.81 7.25 19.01
C ILE A 254 -18.12 7.99 18.73
N ASN A 255 -18.04 9.17 18.14
CA ASN A 255 -19.14 10.11 18.04
C ASN A 255 -19.43 10.54 16.59
N ILE A 256 -19.53 9.54 15.71
CA ILE A 256 -19.86 9.72 14.29
C ILE A 256 -21.29 10.28 14.17
N ASN A 257 -21.40 11.56 13.83
CA ASN A 257 -22.68 12.26 13.69
C ASN A 257 -22.72 13.14 12.45
N THR A 258 -23.94 13.55 12.09
CA THR A 258 -24.15 14.59 11.09
C THR A 258 -23.86 15.97 11.68
N TRP A 259 -23.16 16.81 10.94
CA TRP A 259 -22.76 18.16 11.35
C TRP A 259 -23.07 19.19 10.27
N PRO A 260 -23.34 20.47 10.61
CA PRO A 260 -23.52 21.54 9.61
C PRO A 260 -22.16 21.98 9.03
N VAL A 261 -21.47 21.03 8.39
CA VAL A 261 -20.12 21.15 7.84
C VAL A 261 -20.13 20.64 6.40
N PHE A 262 -19.36 21.30 5.53
CA PHE A 262 -19.12 20.87 4.16
C PHE A 262 -17.69 20.36 4.05
N GLY A 263 -17.50 19.11 3.65
CA GLY A 263 -16.18 18.55 3.33
C GLY A 263 -15.81 18.87 1.89
N MET A 264 -14.57 19.29 1.64
CA MET A 264 -14.01 19.49 0.30
C MET A 264 -13.35 18.19 -0.15
N TYR A 265 -13.63 17.71 -1.37
CA TYR A 265 -13.17 16.39 -1.81
C TYR A 265 -11.65 16.25 -1.93
N MET A 266 -10.93 17.32 -2.22
CA MET A 266 -9.46 17.45 -2.04
C MET A 266 -8.70 16.12 -2.15
N PRO A 267 -8.55 15.58 -3.37
CA PRO A 267 -8.05 14.23 -3.56
C PRO A 267 -6.53 14.18 -3.58
N ASP A 268 -5.96 13.38 -2.70
CA ASP A 268 -4.52 13.16 -2.61
C ASP A 268 -4.08 12.17 -3.71
N ALA A 269 -4.66 10.97 -3.75
CA ALA A 269 -4.42 10.01 -4.83
C ALA A 269 -5.61 9.85 -5.81
N ILE A 270 -5.27 9.44 -7.04
CA ILE A 270 -6.23 9.16 -8.13
C ILE A 270 -5.84 7.91 -8.94
N SER A 271 -6.84 7.14 -9.39
CA SER A 271 -6.65 6.04 -10.34
C SER A 271 -7.76 5.99 -11.38
N THR A 272 -7.52 5.44 -12.58
CA THR A 272 -8.57 5.27 -13.61
C THR A 272 -8.94 3.81 -13.83
N PHE A 273 -10.15 3.60 -14.31
CA PHE A 273 -10.60 2.29 -14.78
C PHE A 273 -11.66 2.43 -15.87
N SER A 274 -11.98 1.31 -16.52
CA SER A 274 -13.10 1.26 -17.46
C SER A 274 -14.21 0.34 -16.95
N ALA A 275 -15.44 0.82 -17.06
CA ALA A 275 -16.63 0.02 -16.85
C ALA A 275 -17.61 0.28 -18.01
N ASN A 276 -18.14 -0.78 -18.62
CA ASN A 276 -19.09 -0.70 -19.74
C ASN A 276 -18.59 0.17 -20.92
N GLY A 277 -17.27 0.16 -21.19
CA GLY A 277 -16.65 0.94 -22.25
C GLY A 277 -16.58 2.45 -22.00
N GLN A 278 -16.89 2.91 -20.78
CA GLN A 278 -16.67 4.29 -20.34
C GLN A 278 -15.44 4.35 -19.43
N THR A 279 -14.79 5.51 -19.38
CA THR A 279 -13.70 5.79 -18.44
C THR A 279 -14.28 6.43 -17.19
N TYR A 280 -13.84 5.94 -16.04
CA TYR A 280 -14.09 6.50 -14.72
C TYR A 280 -12.75 6.75 -14.04
N TYR A 281 -12.74 7.62 -13.03
CA TYR A 281 -11.62 7.74 -12.11
C TYR A 281 -12.11 7.69 -10.66
N VAL A 282 -11.25 7.16 -9.79
CA VAL A 282 -11.46 7.06 -8.35
C VAL A 282 -10.48 7.98 -7.64
N THR A 283 -10.91 8.61 -6.55
CA THR A 283 -10.09 9.51 -5.74
C THR A 283 -10.10 9.12 -4.27
N ALA A 284 -8.95 9.27 -3.59
CA ALA A 284 -8.82 9.21 -2.14
C ALA A 284 -8.88 10.64 -1.60
N ASN A 285 -9.90 10.96 -0.80
CA ASN A 285 -10.27 12.34 -0.45
C ASN A 285 -9.76 12.71 0.94
N GLU A 286 -8.44 12.89 1.04
CA GLU A 286 -7.68 13.05 2.29
C GLU A 286 -7.88 14.44 2.91
N GLY A 287 -7.43 15.48 2.19
CA GLY A 287 -7.72 16.87 2.50
C GLY A 287 -6.62 17.61 3.25
N ASP A 288 -5.58 18.01 2.53
CA ASP A 288 -4.53 18.87 3.08
C ASP A 288 -4.89 20.36 3.18
N ASP A 289 -4.18 21.09 4.04
CA ASP A 289 -4.30 22.55 4.14
C ASP A 289 -2.95 23.25 3.90
N ARG A 290 -2.99 24.47 3.34
CA ARG A 290 -1.78 25.29 3.12
C ARG A 290 -1.47 26.20 4.32
N GLY A 291 -1.89 25.81 5.53
CA GLY A 291 -1.73 26.57 6.77
C GLY A 291 -2.79 27.66 7.01
N GLU A 292 -3.82 27.74 6.17
CA GLU A 292 -4.96 28.66 6.24
C GLU A 292 -6.14 28.10 7.05
N ASN A 293 -5.89 27.17 7.96
CA ASN A 293 -6.93 26.58 8.79
C ASN A 293 -7.30 27.43 10.03
N ARG A 294 -8.54 27.30 10.52
CA ARG A 294 -9.00 27.85 11.79
C ARG A 294 -9.90 26.87 12.51
N SER A 295 -9.66 26.71 13.81
CA SER A 295 -10.52 25.91 14.68
C SER A 295 -11.89 26.59 14.87
N VAL A 296 -12.99 25.86 14.72
CA VAL A 296 -14.38 26.40 14.77
C VAL A 296 -14.65 27.20 16.04
N ARG A 297 -14.06 26.83 17.19
CA ARG A 297 -14.22 27.58 18.44
C ARG A 297 -13.75 29.04 18.36
N ASN A 298 -12.85 29.35 17.43
CA ASN A 298 -12.28 30.68 17.26
C ASN A 298 -13.03 31.52 16.22
N LEU A 299 -14.05 30.97 15.56
CA LEU A 299 -14.81 31.66 14.52
C LEU A 299 -15.98 32.45 15.09
N THR A 300 -16.33 33.55 14.42
CA THR A 300 -17.66 34.15 14.56
C THR A 300 -18.57 33.43 13.57
N LEU A 301 -19.65 32.83 14.05
CA LEU A 301 -20.61 32.10 13.20
C LEU A 301 -21.86 32.96 13.02
N ASP A 302 -22.42 33.03 11.80
CA ASP A 302 -23.68 33.74 11.55
C ASP A 302 -24.77 33.15 12.47
N PRO A 303 -25.38 33.95 13.36
CA PRO A 303 -26.44 33.47 14.25
C PRO A 303 -27.71 33.00 13.53
N THR A 304 -27.89 33.37 12.26
CA THR A 304 -29.00 32.94 11.39
C THR A 304 -28.76 31.53 10.86
N VAL A 305 -27.54 31.24 10.41
CA VAL A 305 -27.16 29.92 9.89
C VAL A 305 -26.86 28.94 11.03
N PHE A 306 -26.19 29.41 12.08
CA PHE A 306 -25.76 28.62 13.24
C PHE A 306 -26.43 29.12 14.54
N PRO A 307 -27.75 28.94 14.71
CA PRO A 307 -28.47 29.41 15.90
C PRO A 307 -27.95 28.80 17.22
N ASP A 308 -27.31 27.64 17.13
CA ASP A 308 -26.73 26.90 18.27
C ASP A 308 -25.19 27.02 18.34
N ALA A 309 -24.62 28.12 17.84
CA ALA A 309 -23.17 28.34 17.76
C ALA A 309 -22.41 28.03 19.06
N ALA A 310 -22.97 28.38 20.23
CA ALA A 310 -22.34 28.10 21.52
C ALA A 310 -22.12 26.60 21.77
N THR A 311 -23.06 25.76 21.31
CA THR A 311 -22.97 24.30 21.42
C THR A 311 -22.00 23.75 20.39
N LEU A 312 -22.10 24.18 19.13
CA LEU A 312 -21.21 23.73 18.05
C LEU A 312 -19.73 23.98 18.39
N LYS A 313 -19.44 25.14 19.00
CA LYS A 313 -18.07 25.57 19.35
C LYS A 313 -17.46 24.87 20.57
N LEU A 314 -18.16 23.94 21.22
CA LEU A 314 -17.57 23.13 22.30
C LEU A 314 -16.53 22.16 21.74
N ASP A 315 -15.44 21.95 22.46
CA ASP A 315 -14.34 21.05 22.05
C ASP A 315 -14.80 19.62 21.79
N GLN A 316 -15.81 19.16 22.54
CA GLN A 316 -16.46 17.84 22.41
C GLN A 316 -17.40 17.72 21.19
N ASN A 317 -17.56 18.80 20.41
CA ASN A 317 -18.40 18.87 19.22
C ASN A 317 -17.52 19.31 18.03
N LEU A 318 -17.78 20.47 17.40
CA LEU A 318 -16.97 20.98 16.30
C LEU A 318 -15.82 21.87 16.75
N GLY A 319 -15.77 22.25 18.04
CA GLY A 319 -14.89 23.32 18.52
C GLY A 319 -13.42 23.14 18.13
N ARG A 320 -12.96 21.88 18.03
CA ARG A 320 -11.61 21.52 17.60
C ARG A 320 -11.42 21.45 16.09
N LEU A 321 -12.45 21.04 15.35
CA LEU A 321 -12.41 20.89 13.89
C LEU A 321 -11.85 22.17 13.25
N SER A 322 -10.90 21.97 12.37
CA SER A 322 -10.21 22.93 11.53
C SER A 322 -10.98 23.04 10.24
N VAL A 323 -11.28 24.28 9.87
CA VAL A 323 -11.96 24.62 8.63
C VAL A 323 -11.19 25.70 7.90
N SER A 324 -11.46 25.86 6.60
CA SER A 324 -10.86 26.91 5.79
C SER A 324 -11.13 28.29 6.37
N SER A 325 -10.08 29.12 6.45
CA SER A 325 -10.18 30.49 6.92
C SER A 325 -10.61 31.51 5.86
N ILE A 326 -10.63 31.09 4.60
CA ILE A 326 -10.85 31.99 3.45
C ILE A 326 -12.16 31.72 2.71
N ASP A 327 -12.79 30.56 2.93
CA ASP A 327 -13.97 30.13 2.17
C ASP A 327 -15.29 30.34 2.92
N GLY A 328 -15.24 30.46 4.25
CA GLY A 328 -16.40 30.39 5.14
C GLY A 328 -17.29 31.64 5.24
N ASP A 329 -16.74 32.82 4.98
CA ASP A 329 -17.44 34.13 4.97
C ASP A 329 -17.88 34.43 3.52
N THR A 330 -19.12 34.07 3.19
CA THR A 330 -19.59 34.07 1.79
C THR A 330 -20.22 35.38 1.37
N ASP A 331 -20.61 36.24 2.30
CA ASP A 331 -21.16 37.58 2.02
C ASP A 331 -20.22 38.75 2.39
N GLY A 332 -19.11 38.46 3.06
CA GLY A 332 -18.02 39.38 3.37
C GLY A 332 -18.27 40.27 4.58
N ASP A 333 -19.18 39.89 5.48
CA ASP A 333 -19.53 40.68 6.67
C ASP A 333 -18.65 40.38 7.91
N GLY A 334 -17.80 39.35 7.81
CA GLY A 334 -16.82 38.96 8.82
C GLY A 334 -17.29 37.87 9.79
N ASP A 335 -18.49 37.33 9.64
CA ASP A 335 -18.89 36.06 10.22
C ASP A 335 -18.92 34.91 9.20
N TYR A 336 -19.05 33.68 9.69
CA TYR A 336 -19.01 32.48 8.85
C TYR A 336 -20.43 32.01 8.57
N ASP A 337 -20.75 31.92 7.29
CA ASP A 337 -21.98 31.33 6.75
C ASP A 337 -21.85 29.82 6.59
N LYS A 338 -20.63 29.32 6.38
CA LYS A 338 -20.35 27.92 6.11
C LYS A 338 -19.04 27.47 6.75
N LEU A 339 -19.00 26.20 7.13
CA LEU A 339 -17.83 25.55 7.69
C LEU A 339 -17.29 24.57 6.65
N TYR A 340 -16.13 24.87 6.07
CA TYR A 340 -15.48 24.05 5.05
C TYR A 340 -14.36 23.22 5.67
N ALA A 341 -14.61 21.94 5.92
CA ALA A 341 -13.59 21.01 6.36
C ALA A 341 -12.74 20.55 5.17
N TYR A 342 -11.46 20.31 5.44
CA TYR A 342 -10.54 19.73 4.46
C TYR A 342 -10.80 18.23 4.39
N GLY A 343 -10.85 17.72 3.15
CA GLY A 343 -11.12 16.31 2.89
C GLY A 343 -12.58 15.94 3.12
N THR A 344 -12.95 14.79 2.56
CA THR A 344 -14.26 14.18 2.81
C THR A 344 -14.18 12.85 3.51
N ARG A 345 -12.97 12.40 3.88
CA ARG A 345 -12.70 11.15 4.63
C ARG A 345 -13.31 9.92 3.95
N SER A 346 -13.27 9.92 2.63
CA SER A 346 -13.94 8.94 1.77
C SER A 346 -13.14 8.66 0.53
N PHE A 347 -13.58 7.68 -0.25
CA PHE A 347 -13.23 7.62 -1.67
C PHE A 347 -14.45 7.96 -2.53
N SER A 348 -14.18 8.49 -3.72
CA SER A 348 -15.21 8.86 -4.69
C SER A 348 -14.95 8.23 -6.05
N ILE A 349 -16.03 7.98 -6.81
CA ILE A 349 -15.99 7.58 -8.21
C ILE A 349 -16.61 8.69 -9.05
N TRP A 350 -15.91 9.07 -10.12
CA TRP A 350 -16.30 10.13 -11.03
C TRP A 350 -16.35 9.60 -12.46
N ASP A 351 -17.27 10.12 -13.27
CA ASP A 351 -17.24 9.86 -14.71
C ASP A 351 -16.19 10.74 -15.42
N SER A 352 -15.88 10.42 -16.67
CA SER A 352 -14.93 11.20 -17.48
C SER A 352 -15.31 12.68 -17.71
N GLN A 353 -16.53 13.11 -17.37
CA GLN A 353 -16.98 14.49 -17.44
C GLN A 353 -16.82 15.24 -16.11
N GLY A 354 -16.43 14.54 -15.03
CA GLY A 354 -16.27 15.11 -13.70
C GLY A 354 -17.54 15.09 -12.86
N ASN A 355 -18.56 14.31 -13.26
CA ASN A 355 -19.75 14.14 -12.42
C ASN A 355 -19.49 13.07 -11.35
N LEU A 356 -19.87 13.36 -10.11
CA LEU A 356 -19.84 12.39 -9.02
C LEU A 356 -20.83 11.25 -9.30
N VAL A 357 -20.32 10.02 -9.34
CA VAL A 357 -21.10 8.79 -9.55
C VAL A 357 -21.41 8.12 -8.22
N TYR A 358 -20.42 8.10 -7.32
CA TYR A 358 -20.52 7.49 -6.00
C TYR A 358 -19.52 8.16 -5.04
N ASP A 359 -19.87 8.26 -3.77
CA ASP A 359 -18.98 8.59 -2.67
C ASP A 359 -19.28 7.62 -1.52
N SER A 360 -18.25 7.19 -0.79
CA SER A 360 -18.39 6.21 0.30
C SER A 360 -19.02 6.76 1.57
N GLY A 361 -19.45 8.02 1.59
CA GLY A 361 -20.13 8.62 2.73
C GLY A 361 -19.24 8.64 3.98
N ASP A 362 -19.74 8.03 5.04
CA ASP A 362 -19.07 7.81 6.32
C ASP A 362 -18.59 6.36 6.53
N ASP A 363 -18.57 5.54 5.46
CA ASP A 363 -18.22 4.13 5.55
C ASP A 363 -16.89 3.90 6.28
N PHE A 364 -15.84 4.68 6.00
CA PHE A 364 -14.52 4.49 6.62
C PHE A 364 -14.55 4.73 8.13
N GLU A 365 -15.29 5.74 8.60
CA GLU A 365 -15.48 5.99 10.03
C GLU A 365 -16.27 4.81 10.66
N GLN A 366 -17.35 4.36 10.01
CA GLN A 366 -18.18 3.28 10.52
C GLN A 366 -17.43 1.93 10.59
N ILE A 367 -16.66 1.61 9.55
CA ILE A 367 -15.90 0.36 9.45
C ILE A 367 -14.78 0.33 10.49
N THR A 368 -13.99 1.41 10.62
CA THR A 368 -12.92 1.47 11.61
C THR A 368 -13.48 1.48 13.04
N ALA A 369 -14.61 2.16 13.28
CA ALA A 369 -15.31 2.09 14.57
C ALA A 369 -15.80 0.69 14.92
N GLN A 370 -16.29 -0.05 13.92
CA GLN A 370 -16.79 -1.41 14.12
C GLN A 370 -15.65 -2.41 14.37
N GLN A 371 -14.58 -2.34 13.59
CA GLN A 371 -13.51 -3.35 13.61
C GLN A 371 -12.41 -3.02 14.62
N LEU A 372 -12.15 -1.75 14.89
CA LEU A 372 -11.06 -1.26 15.74
C LEU A 372 -11.57 -0.33 16.85
N ALA A 373 -12.75 -0.61 17.44
CA ALA A 373 -13.40 0.27 18.42
C ALA A 373 -12.49 0.77 19.56
N ALA A 374 -11.57 -0.06 20.06
CA ALA A 374 -10.65 0.30 21.13
C ALA A 374 -9.50 1.23 20.68
N ASN A 375 -9.27 1.34 19.37
CA ASN A 375 -8.19 2.08 18.75
C ASN A 375 -8.71 3.01 17.64
N PHE A 376 -10.01 3.29 17.61
CA PHE A 376 -10.65 4.13 16.61
C PHE A 376 -9.94 5.48 16.48
N ASN A 377 -9.71 5.93 15.24
CA ASN A 377 -8.98 7.17 14.91
C ASN A 377 -7.65 7.36 15.66
N ALA A 378 -6.94 6.25 15.95
CA ALA A 378 -5.58 6.32 16.44
C ALA A 378 -4.62 6.78 15.33
N SER A 379 -3.76 7.76 15.67
CA SER A 379 -2.64 8.21 14.85
C SER A 379 -1.64 7.09 14.50
N ASN A 380 -0.77 7.33 13.52
CA ASN A 380 0.34 6.45 13.14
C ASN A 380 1.50 6.48 14.14
N ASP A 381 1.65 7.56 14.91
CA ASP A 381 2.77 7.78 15.85
C ASP A 381 2.48 7.31 17.29
N ASN A 382 1.28 6.78 17.55
CA ASN A 382 0.89 6.20 18.83
C ASN A 382 -0.37 5.31 18.69
N ASN A 383 -0.70 4.48 19.67
CA ASN A 383 -1.88 3.59 19.63
C ASN A 383 -3.07 4.09 20.46
N THR A 384 -3.16 5.39 20.79
CA THR A 384 -4.22 5.88 21.69
C THR A 384 -5.55 6.03 20.97
N PHE A 385 -6.61 5.53 21.59
CA PHE A 385 -7.99 5.76 21.18
C PHE A 385 -8.27 7.24 20.94
N ASP A 386 -8.89 7.54 19.79
CA ASP A 386 -9.54 8.79 19.46
C ASP A 386 -8.69 10.00 19.83
N ASN A 387 -7.61 10.22 19.07
CA ASN A 387 -6.68 11.31 19.30
C ASN A 387 -6.59 12.29 18.13
N ARG A 388 -7.52 12.17 17.17
CA ARG A 388 -7.57 12.96 15.94
C ARG A 388 -8.95 13.58 15.76
N SER A 389 -8.98 14.89 15.56
CA SER A 389 -10.24 15.63 15.37
C SER A 389 -10.12 16.96 14.63
N ASP A 390 -8.92 17.46 14.42
CA ASP A 390 -8.69 18.77 13.83
C ASP A 390 -9.05 18.76 12.35
N ASN A 391 -8.70 17.76 11.56
CA ASN A 391 -8.98 17.77 10.11
C ASN A 391 -9.04 16.38 9.50
N LYS A 392 -8.44 15.43 10.20
CA LYS A 392 -7.77 14.31 9.61
C LYS A 392 -8.29 13.10 10.44
N GLY A 393 -9.25 12.36 9.87
CA GLY A 393 -9.98 11.24 10.50
C GLY A 393 -9.41 9.89 10.05
N PRO A 394 -10.17 9.04 9.32
CA PRO A 394 -9.63 7.82 8.71
C PRO A 394 -8.52 8.05 7.66
N GLU A 395 -8.46 9.23 7.03
CA GLU A 395 -7.37 9.70 6.15
C GLU A 395 -6.98 8.74 5.01
N PRO A 396 -7.79 8.68 3.94
CA PRO A 396 -7.43 7.92 2.75
C PRO A 396 -6.34 8.64 1.94
N GLU A 397 -5.15 8.06 1.87
CA GLU A 397 -3.96 8.64 1.24
C GLU A 397 -3.80 8.09 -0.19
N GLY A 398 -3.37 6.83 -0.29
CA GLY A 398 -3.13 6.16 -1.57
C GLY A 398 -4.37 5.44 -2.13
N ILE A 399 -4.48 5.38 -3.47
CA ILE A 399 -5.47 4.56 -4.17
C ILE A 399 -4.91 3.89 -5.42
N VAL A 400 -5.20 2.59 -5.59
CA VAL A 400 -4.91 1.86 -6.83
C VAL A 400 -6.10 1.01 -7.24
N VAL A 401 -6.34 0.89 -8.55
CA VAL A 401 -7.35 -0.01 -9.11
C VAL A 401 -6.69 -1.24 -9.72
N GLY A 402 -7.24 -2.41 -9.41
CA GLY A 402 -6.81 -3.70 -9.96
C GLY A 402 -7.99 -4.49 -10.52
N GLN A 403 -7.73 -5.32 -11.53
CA GLN A 403 -8.69 -6.28 -12.03
C GLN A 403 -8.32 -7.68 -11.56
N VAL A 404 -9.26 -8.35 -10.88
CA VAL A 404 -9.15 -9.75 -10.48
C VAL A 404 -10.29 -10.49 -11.18
N ASP A 405 -9.93 -11.42 -12.05
CA ASP A 405 -10.84 -12.08 -12.99
C ASP A 405 -11.69 -11.07 -13.79
N ASP A 406 -13.02 -11.16 -13.70
CA ASP A 406 -13.97 -10.27 -14.38
C ASP A 406 -14.39 -9.06 -13.54
N ARG A 407 -13.77 -8.87 -12.36
CA ARG A 407 -14.15 -7.85 -11.38
C ARG A 407 -13.07 -6.80 -11.20
N THR A 408 -13.49 -5.55 -10.96
CA THR A 408 -12.60 -4.42 -10.75
C THR A 408 -12.69 -4.00 -9.28
N TYR A 409 -11.53 -3.88 -8.63
CA TYR A 409 -11.42 -3.52 -7.23
C TYR A 409 -10.62 -2.23 -7.05
N SER A 410 -11.04 -1.42 -6.09
CA SER A 410 -10.28 -0.29 -5.58
C SER A 410 -9.66 -0.68 -4.24
N PHE A 411 -8.35 -0.43 -4.11
CA PHE A 411 -7.59 -0.58 -2.87
C PHE A 411 -7.20 0.82 -2.39
N ILE A 412 -7.60 1.17 -1.17
CA ILE A 412 -7.42 2.51 -0.60
C ILE A 412 -6.62 2.38 0.69
N GLY A 413 -5.43 2.99 0.76
CA GLY A 413 -4.61 3.03 1.97
C GLY A 413 -5.10 4.10 2.93
N LEU A 414 -5.13 3.79 4.23
CA LEU A 414 -5.46 4.76 5.28
C LEU A 414 -4.20 5.15 6.05
N GLU A 415 -3.74 6.40 5.94
CA GLU A 415 -2.44 6.86 6.47
C GLU A 415 -2.32 6.63 7.99
N ARG A 416 -3.35 7.05 8.76
CA ARG A 416 -3.26 7.10 10.23
C ARG A 416 -3.55 5.79 10.91
N ILE A 417 -4.83 5.41 10.89
CA ILE A 417 -5.28 4.18 11.54
C ILE A 417 -4.59 2.97 10.92
N GLY A 418 -4.12 3.11 9.68
CA GLY A 418 -3.38 2.12 8.92
C GLY A 418 -4.31 1.22 8.12
N GLY A 419 -3.71 0.34 7.33
CA GLY A 419 -4.43 -0.69 6.60
C GLY A 419 -5.04 -0.22 5.28
N VAL A 420 -5.75 -1.14 4.64
CA VAL A 420 -6.29 -1.00 3.29
C VAL A 420 -7.78 -1.32 3.28
N MET A 421 -8.57 -0.37 2.80
CA MET A 421 -9.98 -0.57 2.45
C MET A 421 -10.07 -1.15 1.04
N VAL A 422 -10.94 -2.15 0.86
CA VAL A 422 -11.14 -2.81 -0.43
C VAL A 422 -12.60 -2.73 -0.84
N TYR A 423 -12.85 -2.18 -2.03
CA TYR A 423 -14.18 -2.08 -2.61
C TYR A 423 -14.22 -2.72 -3.99
N ASP A 424 -15.25 -3.51 -4.24
CA ASP A 424 -15.60 -3.95 -5.58
C ASP A 424 -16.32 -2.81 -6.30
N ILE A 425 -15.68 -2.26 -7.32
CA ILE A 425 -16.15 -1.13 -8.12
C ILE A 425 -16.58 -1.55 -9.53
N THR A 426 -16.76 -2.86 -9.77
CA THR A 426 -17.19 -3.42 -11.08
C THR A 426 -18.46 -2.72 -11.59
N ASN A 427 -19.38 -2.41 -10.67
CA ASN A 427 -20.48 -1.47 -10.94
C ASN A 427 -20.17 -0.11 -10.27
N PRO A 428 -19.74 0.91 -11.02
CA PRO A 428 -19.35 2.20 -10.44
C PRO A 428 -20.50 2.94 -9.75
N ASN A 429 -21.76 2.60 -10.06
CA ASN A 429 -22.93 3.24 -9.43
C ASN A 429 -23.36 2.56 -8.11
N SER A 430 -22.77 1.41 -7.79
CA SER A 430 -23.07 0.67 -6.57
C SER A 430 -21.85 -0.14 -6.12
N PRO A 431 -20.73 0.51 -5.79
CA PRO A 431 -19.58 -0.17 -5.18
C PRO A 431 -19.99 -0.97 -3.95
N GLN A 432 -19.29 -2.07 -3.69
CA GLN A 432 -19.56 -2.93 -2.52
C GLN A 432 -18.28 -3.03 -1.69
N PHE A 433 -18.38 -2.75 -0.40
CA PHE A 433 -17.30 -3.01 0.55
C PHE A 433 -16.99 -4.52 0.58
N VAL A 434 -15.70 -4.86 0.54
CA VAL A 434 -15.22 -6.24 0.52
C VAL A 434 -14.57 -6.59 1.85
N GLN A 435 -13.57 -5.81 2.24
CA GLN A 435 -12.81 -6.01 3.48
C GLN A 435 -12.05 -4.75 3.86
N TYR A 436 -11.67 -4.69 5.12
CA TYR A 436 -10.67 -3.75 5.64
C TYR A 436 -9.59 -4.60 6.28
N LEU A 437 -8.36 -4.49 5.78
CA LEU A 437 -7.22 -5.25 6.26
C LEU A 437 -6.25 -4.31 6.97
N ASN A 438 -5.93 -4.60 8.22
CA ASN A 438 -4.94 -3.86 9.00
C ASN A 438 -4.13 -4.85 9.82
N ASN A 439 -2.82 -4.94 9.55
CA ASN A 439 -1.89 -5.86 10.20
C ASN A 439 -1.15 -5.22 11.41
N ARG A 440 -1.60 -4.04 11.86
CA ARG A 440 -1.01 -3.34 13.00
C ARG A 440 -1.34 -4.02 14.33
N ASP A 441 -0.34 -4.29 15.16
CA ASP A 441 -0.54 -4.68 16.56
C ASP A 441 -0.53 -3.44 17.46
N PHE A 442 -1.73 -3.01 17.85
CA PHE A 442 -1.95 -1.85 18.72
C PHE A 442 -1.41 -2.00 20.16
N ASN A 443 -0.92 -3.18 20.55
CA ASN A 443 -0.29 -3.39 21.87
C ASN A 443 1.24 -3.21 21.84
N GLN A 444 1.84 -3.13 20.65
CA GLN A 444 3.28 -2.94 20.50
C GLN A 444 3.66 -1.47 20.46
N ASN A 445 4.95 -1.20 20.70
CA ASN A 445 5.49 0.13 20.46
C ASN A 445 5.54 0.40 18.96
N VAL A 446 4.83 1.43 18.49
CA VAL A 446 4.76 1.84 17.06
C VAL A 446 6.12 2.03 16.40
N GLN A 447 7.17 2.33 17.17
CA GLN A 447 8.52 2.53 16.64
C GLN A 447 9.26 1.23 16.33
N LEU A 448 8.69 0.08 16.68
CA LEU A 448 9.30 -1.22 16.49
C LEU A 448 8.61 -1.95 15.32
N PRO A 449 9.34 -2.74 14.51
CA PRO A 449 8.76 -3.54 13.44
C PRO A 449 7.64 -4.49 13.90
N THR A 450 7.64 -4.88 15.17
CA THR A 450 6.58 -5.72 15.76
C THR A 450 5.21 -5.05 15.79
N ALA A 451 5.12 -3.73 15.65
CA ALA A 451 3.85 -3.01 15.57
C ALA A 451 3.10 -3.22 14.24
N GLY A 452 3.73 -3.85 13.23
CA GLY A 452 3.13 -4.02 11.91
C GLY A 452 3.27 -2.77 11.05
N ASP A 453 2.39 -2.62 10.07
CA ASP A 453 2.47 -1.53 9.09
C ASP A 453 1.80 -0.24 9.58
N LEU A 454 2.44 0.89 9.27
CA LEU A 454 2.02 2.23 9.68
C LEU A 454 2.27 3.22 8.54
N GLY A 455 1.26 4.04 8.21
CA GLY A 455 1.34 5.03 7.14
C GLY A 455 1.38 4.46 5.72
N PRO A 456 0.39 3.66 5.27
CA PRO A 456 0.25 3.32 3.85
C PRO A 456 0.30 4.57 2.97
N GLU A 457 1.29 4.63 2.09
CA GLU A 457 1.61 5.77 1.24
C GLU A 457 1.46 5.37 -0.24
N GLY A 458 2.23 4.38 -0.66
CA GLY A 458 2.17 3.84 -2.02
C GLY A 458 1.42 2.51 -2.09
N LEU A 459 0.58 2.35 -3.11
CA LEU A 459 -0.06 1.07 -3.44
C LEU A 459 0.25 0.68 -4.89
N THR A 460 0.80 -0.52 -5.08
CA THR A 460 1.07 -1.11 -6.40
C THR A 460 0.27 -2.39 -6.56
N PHE A 461 -0.67 -2.40 -7.51
CA PHE A 461 -1.35 -3.63 -7.94
C PHE A 461 -0.54 -4.35 -9.02
N ILE A 462 -0.33 -5.65 -8.85
CA ILE A 462 0.34 -6.52 -9.82
C ILE A 462 -0.68 -7.56 -10.30
N SER A 463 -0.93 -7.62 -11.61
CA SER A 463 -1.88 -8.57 -12.18
C SER A 463 -1.40 -10.02 -12.00
N ALA A 464 -2.33 -10.98 -12.00
CA ALA A 464 -2.00 -12.40 -12.01
C ALA A 464 -0.99 -12.79 -13.11
N ALA A 465 -1.12 -12.20 -14.31
CA ALA A 465 -0.25 -12.46 -15.44
C ALA A 465 1.18 -11.91 -15.26
N ASP A 466 1.31 -10.83 -14.51
CA ASP A 466 2.59 -10.18 -14.22
C ASP A 466 3.23 -10.69 -12.93
N SER A 467 2.45 -11.31 -12.05
CA SER A 467 2.87 -11.82 -10.76
C SER A 467 3.80 -13.03 -10.87
N PRO A 468 4.81 -13.16 -10.00
CA PRO A 468 5.61 -14.37 -9.89
C PRO A 468 4.82 -15.60 -9.41
N THR A 469 3.73 -15.40 -8.65
CA THR A 469 2.94 -16.50 -8.08
C THR A 469 1.80 -16.96 -8.98
N GLY A 470 1.51 -16.20 -10.05
CA GLY A 470 0.29 -16.40 -10.84
C GLY A 470 -1.00 -15.90 -10.17
N LEU A 471 -0.94 -15.43 -8.93
CA LEU A 471 -2.04 -14.71 -8.26
C LEU A 471 -1.84 -13.20 -8.38
N PRO A 472 -2.91 -12.39 -8.48
CA PRO A 472 -2.77 -10.96 -8.33
C PRO A 472 -2.17 -10.60 -6.96
N LEU A 473 -1.31 -9.58 -6.92
CA LEU A 473 -0.68 -9.10 -5.70
C LEU A 473 -1.03 -7.63 -5.47
N LEU A 474 -1.12 -7.24 -4.21
CA LEU A 474 -1.06 -5.85 -3.80
C LEU A 474 0.23 -5.63 -3.01
N VAL A 475 1.05 -4.68 -3.43
CA VAL A 475 2.19 -4.21 -2.64
C VAL A 475 1.80 -2.89 -2.00
N VAL A 476 1.99 -2.78 -0.70
CA VAL A 476 1.74 -1.56 0.09
C VAL A 476 3.05 -1.10 0.70
N THR A 477 3.44 0.12 0.41
CA THR A 477 4.60 0.78 1.03
C THR A 477 4.10 1.71 2.13
N ASN A 478 4.74 1.59 3.29
CA ASN A 478 4.28 2.22 4.51
C ASN A 478 5.37 3.15 5.03
N GLU A 479 5.17 4.45 4.86
CA GLU A 479 6.17 5.49 5.07
C GLU A 479 6.69 5.49 6.52
N ILE A 480 5.77 5.41 7.47
CA ILE A 480 6.03 5.60 8.89
C ILE A 480 6.72 4.38 9.49
N SER A 481 6.27 3.18 9.13
CA SER A 481 6.95 1.95 9.54
C SER A 481 8.20 1.62 8.72
N GLY A 482 8.40 2.29 7.57
CA GLY A 482 9.47 2.00 6.63
C GLY A 482 9.39 0.57 6.09
N SER A 483 8.18 0.04 5.95
CA SER A 483 7.90 -1.33 5.49
C SER A 483 7.36 -1.35 4.07
N THR A 484 7.55 -2.47 3.39
CA THR A 484 6.96 -2.79 2.09
C THR A 484 6.35 -4.18 2.19
N THR A 485 5.03 -4.25 2.23
CA THR A 485 4.29 -5.48 2.48
C THR A 485 3.62 -5.95 1.20
N THR A 486 3.73 -7.24 0.92
CA THR A 486 3.13 -7.89 -0.24
C THR A 486 1.97 -8.77 0.23
N TYR A 487 0.81 -8.55 -0.38
CA TYR A 487 -0.40 -9.30 -0.16
C TYR A 487 -0.75 -10.11 -1.42
N ALA A 488 -1.00 -11.41 -1.26
CA ALA A 488 -1.70 -12.18 -2.27
C ALA A 488 -3.18 -11.80 -2.27
N ILE A 489 -3.78 -11.75 -3.47
CA ILE A 489 -5.20 -11.49 -3.65
C ILE A 489 -5.84 -12.74 -4.21
N ALA A 490 -6.57 -13.45 -3.36
CA ALA A 490 -7.33 -14.63 -3.76
C ALA A 490 -8.84 -14.33 -3.74
N PRO A 491 -9.67 -15.09 -4.47
CA PRO A 491 -11.11 -15.10 -4.21
C PRO A 491 -11.39 -15.33 -2.72
N ASN A 492 -12.50 -14.82 -2.19
CA ASN A 492 -12.88 -15.00 -0.79
C ASN A 492 -13.90 -16.12 -0.66
N ASP A 493 -14.84 -16.31 -1.61
CA ASP A 493 -15.93 -17.25 -1.32
C ASP A 493 -16.92 -17.78 -2.38
N THR A 494 -16.87 -17.51 -3.71
CA THR A 494 -17.95 -18.08 -4.58
C THR A 494 -17.56 -18.60 -5.97
N GLY A 495 -16.26 -18.67 -6.28
CA GLY A 495 -15.76 -19.34 -7.49
C GLY A 495 -15.29 -20.78 -7.27
N GLY A 496 -15.04 -21.15 -6.01
CA GLY A 496 -14.37 -22.39 -5.61
C GLY A 496 -15.21 -23.31 -4.72
N ILE A 497 -14.55 -24.26 -4.07
CA ILE A 497 -15.15 -25.23 -3.16
C ILE A 497 -15.13 -24.65 -1.75
N VAL A 498 -16.30 -24.40 -1.17
CA VAL A 498 -16.42 -23.77 0.15
C VAL A 498 -17.14 -24.69 1.12
N GLY A 499 -16.56 -24.86 2.30
CA GLY A 499 -17.12 -25.59 3.43
C GLY A 499 -18.16 -24.79 4.20
N THR A 500 -18.24 -25.06 5.50
CA THR A 500 -19.18 -24.51 6.47
C THR A 500 -18.44 -24.19 7.76
N GLU A 501 -19.12 -23.65 8.77
CA GLU A 501 -18.54 -23.44 10.11
C GLU A 501 -18.47 -24.75 10.95
N GLN A 502 -18.48 -25.91 10.30
CA GLN A 502 -18.41 -27.24 10.89
C GLN A 502 -17.42 -28.09 10.11
N GLU A 503 -16.92 -29.17 10.71
CA GLU A 503 -16.05 -30.16 10.05
C GLU A 503 -16.62 -30.64 8.71
N ASP A 504 -15.85 -30.40 7.66
CA ASP A 504 -16.15 -30.70 6.27
C ASP A 504 -15.10 -31.62 5.63
N THR A 505 -15.46 -32.18 4.48
CA THR A 505 -14.52 -32.87 3.59
C THR A 505 -14.64 -32.31 2.19
N LEU A 506 -13.62 -31.57 1.76
CA LEU A 506 -13.59 -30.82 0.51
C LEU A 506 -12.58 -31.45 -0.45
N ASN A 507 -12.99 -31.65 -1.71
CA ASN A 507 -12.12 -32.27 -2.73
C ASN A 507 -12.16 -31.40 -3.99
N GLY A 508 -10.99 -30.96 -4.43
CA GLY A 508 -10.71 -30.25 -5.66
C GLY A 508 -10.96 -31.09 -6.92
N SER A 509 -10.31 -30.69 -7.99
CA SER A 509 -10.52 -31.20 -9.33
C SER A 509 -9.17 -31.44 -10.02
N ASN A 510 -9.14 -31.42 -11.35
CA ASN A 510 -7.86 -31.53 -12.08
C ASN A 510 -7.46 -30.18 -12.68
N GLN A 511 -7.98 -29.10 -12.13
CA GLN A 511 -7.75 -27.72 -12.54
C GLN A 511 -7.30 -26.95 -11.31
N ASN A 512 -6.77 -25.75 -11.52
CA ASN A 512 -6.48 -24.84 -10.41
C ASN A 512 -7.79 -24.51 -9.68
N ASP A 513 -7.88 -24.94 -8.43
CA ASP A 513 -9.05 -24.79 -7.57
C ASP A 513 -8.78 -23.76 -6.48
N PHE A 514 -9.86 -23.10 -6.06
CA PHE A 514 -9.88 -22.31 -4.84
C PHE A 514 -10.71 -23.09 -3.82
N ILE A 515 -10.15 -23.39 -2.65
CA ILE A 515 -10.85 -24.16 -1.62
C ILE A 515 -10.78 -23.41 -0.28
N SER A 516 -11.89 -23.32 0.43
CA SER A 516 -11.99 -22.66 1.74
C SER A 516 -12.79 -23.52 2.71
N GLY A 517 -12.19 -23.96 3.81
CA GLY A 517 -12.84 -24.75 4.87
C GLY A 517 -13.83 -23.94 5.70
N LEU A 518 -13.50 -22.65 5.94
CA LEU A 518 -14.16 -21.72 6.85
C LEU A 518 -13.89 -22.03 8.32
N GLY A 519 -14.64 -22.91 8.96
CA GLY A 519 -14.42 -23.20 10.37
C GLY A 519 -14.83 -24.62 10.71
N GLY A 520 -14.30 -25.17 11.81
CA GLY A 520 -14.37 -26.61 12.04
C GLY A 520 -13.02 -27.25 11.73
N ASN A 521 -12.93 -28.56 11.91
CA ASN A 521 -11.70 -29.31 11.67
C ASN A 521 -11.85 -30.03 10.33
N ASP A 522 -11.36 -29.44 9.27
CA ASP A 522 -11.68 -29.84 7.90
C ASP A 522 -10.68 -30.83 7.32
N SER A 523 -11.12 -31.61 6.33
CA SER A 523 -10.24 -32.43 5.50
C SER A 523 -10.32 -31.96 4.05
N ILE A 524 -9.25 -31.35 3.57
CA ILE A 524 -9.21 -30.63 2.29
C ILE A 524 -8.18 -31.25 1.35
N PHE A 525 -8.57 -31.52 0.11
CA PHE A 525 -7.72 -32.12 -0.93
C PHE A 525 -7.77 -31.27 -2.21
N GLY A 526 -6.62 -30.81 -2.73
CA GLY A 526 -6.51 -30.03 -3.99
C GLY A 526 -6.64 -30.86 -5.28
N ASP A 527 -6.17 -32.12 -5.24
CA ASP A 527 -6.09 -33.07 -6.37
C ASP A 527 -5.01 -32.77 -7.44
N ASN A 528 -5.34 -32.14 -8.58
CA ASN A 528 -4.32 -31.69 -9.53
C ASN A 528 -4.62 -30.25 -9.94
N GLY A 529 -3.59 -29.44 -10.14
CA GLY A 529 -3.76 -28.03 -10.46
C GLY A 529 -2.88 -27.21 -9.52
N ASN A 530 -2.66 -25.95 -9.83
CA ASN A 530 -2.03 -25.05 -8.86
C ASN A 530 -3.16 -24.43 -8.03
N ASP A 531 -3.39 -25.00 -6.85
CA ASP A 531 -4.55 -24.72 -6.02
C ASP A 531 -4.25 -23.64 -4.99
N VAL A 532 -5.30 -22.96 -4.54
CA VAL A 532 -5.24 -22.07 -3.38
C VAL A 532 -6.20 -22.62 -2.33
N ILE A 533 -5.66 -23.00 -1.18
CA ILE A 533 -6.44 -23.66 -0.13
C ILE A 533 -6.32 -22.88 1.18
N TYR A 534 -7.47 -22.54 1.76
CA TYR A 534 -7.61 -22.01 3.11
C TYR A 534 -8.27 -23.07 3.99
N GLY A 535 -7.61 -23.48 5.07
CA GLY A 535 -8.18 -24.32 6.13
C GLY A 535 -9.27 -23.54 6.86
N GLY A 536 -8.88 -22.43 7.47
CA GLY A 536 -9.78 -21.54 8.18
C GLY A 536 -9.60 -21.68 9.69
N ALA A 537 -10.69 -21.74 10.43
CA ALA A 537 -10.65 -21.83 11.89
C ALA A 537 -10.88 -23.26 12.38
N GLY A 538 -9.84 -23.88 12.93
CA GLY A 538 -9.92 -25.19 13.55
C GLY A 538 -8.69 -26.03 13.24
N ASP A 539 -8.69 -27.28 13.70
CA ASP A 539 -7.54 -28.16 13.46
C ASP A 539 -7.72 -28.88 12.11
N ASP A 540 -7.19 -28.31 11.03
CA ASP A 540 -7.44 -28.77 9.67
C ASP A 540 -6.40 -29.79 9.17
N THR A 541 -6.82 -30.64 8.23
CA THR A 541 -5.93 -31.50 7.44
C THR A 541 -6.01 -31.11 5.98
N ILE A 542 -4.95 -30.53 5.43
CA ILE A 542 -4.88 -30.00 4.07
C ILE A 542 -3.88 -30.80 3.23
N ASN A 543 -4.24 -31.16 2.00
CA ASN A 543 -3.36 -31.84 1.05
C ASN A 543 -3.47 -31.21 -0.35
N GLY A 544 -2.42 -30.51 -0.80
CA GLY A 544 -2.38 -29.88 -2.13
C GLY A 544 -2.40 -30.91 -3.27
N ASN A 545 -1.70 -32.03 -3.08
CA ASN A 545 -1.55 -33.16 -4.00
C ASN A 545 -0.62 -32.90 -5.19
N ASN A 546 -1.07 -32.38 -6.34
CA ASN A 546 -0.18 -32.18 -7.49
C ASN A 546 -0.35 -30.79 -8.07
N GLY A 547 0.76 -30.09 -8.27
CA GLY A 547 0.82 -28.75 -8.80
C GLY A 547 1.64 -27.88 -7.88
N ASN A 548 1.74 -26.60 -8.19
CA ASN A 548 2.41 -25.65 -7.32
C ASN A 548 1.32 -24.93 -6.52
N ASP A 549 1.06 -25.40 -5.32
CA ASP A 549 -0.07 -25.02 -4.51
C ASP A 549 0.28 -23.90 -3.52
N LEU A 550 -0.73 -23.13 -3.13
CA LEU A 550 -0.65 -22.12 -2.08
C LEU A 550 -1.61 -22.50 -0.96
N LEU A 551 -1.07 -22.94 0.17
CA LEU A 551 -1.82 -23.54 1.27
C LEU A 551 -1.74 -22.66 2.52
N PHE A 552 -2.87 -22.40 3.16
CA PHE A 552 -2.98 -21.65 4.41
C PHE A 552 -3.75 -22.47 5.44
N GLY A 553 -3.11 -22.83 6.56
CA GLY A 553 -3.78 -23.44 7.71
C GLY A 553 -4.60 -22.43 8.52
N GLU A 554 -4.16 -21.17 8.56
CA GLU A 554 -4.78 -20.07 9.29
C GLU A 554 -4.75 -20.23 10.82
N SER A 555 -5.81 -20.68 11.49
CA SER A 555 -5.83 -20.75 12.96
C SER A 555 -6.22 -22.14 13.44
N GLY A 556 -5.53 -22.65 14.45
CA GLY A 556 -5.72 -24.02 14.96
C GLY A 556 -4.50 -24.88 14.68
N VAL A 557 -4.49 -26.12 15.18
CA VAL A 557 -3.34 -27.03 15.03
C VAL A 557 -3.50 -27.85 13.76
N ASN A 558 -2.86 -27.40 12.68
CA ASN A 558 -3.08 -27.94 11.34
C ASN A 558 -2.07 -29.03 10.96
N SER A 559 -2.49 -29.91 10.04
CA SER A 559 -1.64 -30.89 9.36
C SER A 559 -1.70 -30.63 7.85
N ILE A 560 -0.63 -30.06 7.30
CA ILE A 560 -0.60 -29.58 5.91
C ILE A 560 0.44 -30.36 5.10
N PHE A 561 0.04 -30.85 3.93
CA PHE A 561 0.86 -31.57 2.97
C PHE A 561 0.83 -30.84 1.62
N GLY A 562 1.98 -30.40 1.10
CA GLY A 562 2.11 -29.78 -0.22
C GLY A 562 1.78 -30.77 -1.32
N GLY A 563 2.65 -31.77 -1.48
CA GLY A 563 2.44 -32.88 -2.40
C GLY A 563 3.53 -32.92 -3.46
N ASN A 564 3.15 -32.83 -4.74
CA ASN A 564 4.10 -32.81 -5.86
C ASN A 564 4.06 -31.44 -6.52
N GLY A 565 5.20 -30.79 -6.65
CA GLY A 565 5.33 -29.46 -7.24
C GLY A 565 5.98 -28.52 -6.23
N ASN A 566 6.18 -27.28 -6.62
CA ASN A 566 6.85 -26.31 -5.76
C ASN A 566 5.78 -25.52 -5.00
N ASP A 567 5.54 -25.93 -3.76
CA ASP A 567 4.42 -25.44 -2.95
C ASP A 567 4.84 -24.29 -2.03
N ILE A 568 3.86 -23.46 -1.67
CA ILE A 568 3.99 -22.42 -0.66
C ILE A 568 2.98 -22.70 0.44
N ILE A 569 3.46 -22.96 1.64
CA ILE A 569 2.62 -23.42 2.76
C ILE A 569 2.80 -22.53 3.98
N TYR A 570 1.70 -21.99 4.47
CA TYR A 570 1.60 -21.23 5.71
C TYR A 570 0.81 -22.03 6.73
N GLY A 571 1.43 -22.38 7.87
CA GLY A 571 0.75 -22.99 9.01
C GLY A 571 -0.23 -21.99 9.63
N GLY A 572 0.30 -20.86 10.07
CA GLY A 572 -0.49 -19.75 10.58
C GLY A 572 -0.27 -19.57 12.08
N ALA A 573 -1.35 -19.62 12.86
CA ALA A 573 -1.29 -19.54 14.31
C ALA A 573 -1.47 -20.92 14.94
N ASP A 574 -0.91 -21.09 16.14
CA ASP A 574 -0.84 -22.34 16.90
C ASP A 574 0.23 -23.30 16.34
N SER A 575 0.38 -24.48 16.97
CA SER A 575 1.47 -25.42 16.69
C SER A 575 1.13 -26.35 15.53
N ASP A 576 1.64 -26.05 14.34
CA ASP A 576 1.31 -26.76 13.10
C ASP A 576 2.28 -27.90 12.75
N THR A 577 1.83 -28.81 11.88
CA THR A 577 2.67 -29.82 11.22
C THR A 577 2.59 -29.66 9.71
N ILE A 578 3.71 -29.35 9.08
CA ILE A 578 3.81 -29.02 7.66
C ILE A 578 4.80 -29.96 6.97
N THR A 579 4.42 -30.52 5.82
CA THR A 579 5.30 -31.29 4.95
C THR A 579 5.20 -30.78 3.51
N GLY A 580 6.32 -30.40 2.89
CA GLY A 580 6.35 -29.97 1.48
C GLY A 580 6.16 -31.13 0.50
N ASP A 581 6.77 -32.27 0.83
CA ASP A 581 6.80 -33.50 0.03
C ASP A 581 7.78 -33.44 -1.16
N ASN A 582 7.36 -33.34 -2.42
CA ASN A 582 8.26 -33.36 -3.57
C ASN A 582 8.23 -32.03 -4.33
N GLY A 583 9.35 -31.34 -4.41
CA GLY A 583 9.52 -30.11 -5.17
C GLY A 583 10.39 -29.15 -4.39
N ASP A 584 10.64 -27.97 -4.95
CA ASP A 584 11.37 -26.92 -4.23
C ASP A 584 10.34 -26.09 -3.44
N ASP A 585 10.07 -26.49 -2.19
CA ASP A 585 8.95 -25.98 -1.39
C ASP A 585 9.33 -24.79 -0.50
N ARG A 586 8.33 -24.01 -0.09
CA ARG A 586 8.47 -22.91 0.88
C ARG A 586 7.51 -23.09 2.04
N LEU A 587 8.05 -23.35 3.22
CA LEU A 587 7.27 -23.69 4.41
C LEU A 587 7.43 -22.60 5.47
N PHE A 588 6.30 -22.06 5.93
CA PHE A 588 6.21 -21.04 6.96
C PHE A 588 5.37 -21.60 8.12
N GLY A 589 5.97 -21.86 9.27
CA GLY A 589 5.25 -22.34 10.46
C GLY A 589 4.29 -21.27 10.98
N GLY A 590 4.84 -20.10 11.31
CA GLY A 590 4.07 -18.94 11.72
C GLY A 590 4.25 -18.69 13.20
N ALA A 591 3.18 -18.67 13.99
CA ALA A 591 3.25 -18.46 15.43
C ALA A 591 2.85 -19.72 16.18
N GLY A 592 3.75 -20.33 16.93
CA GLY A 592 3.51 -21.65 17.50
C GLY A 592 4.82 -22.39 17.65
N ASN A 593 4.78 -23.60 18.23
CA ASN A 593 5.96 -24.48 18.12
C ASN A 593 5.65 -25.48 17.01
N ASP A 594 6.22 -25.25 15.84
CA ASP A 594 5.83 -25.91 14.60
C ASP A 594 6.75 -27.07 14.24
N ILE A 595 6.25 -28.00 13.43
CA ILE A 595 7.02 -29.11 12.86
C ILE A 595 7.00 -28.98 11.34
N LEU A 596 8.14 -28.66 10.73
CA LEU A 596 8.27 -28.49 9.28
C LEU A 596 9.18 -29.59 8.71
N ASN A 597 8.79 -30.15 7.57
CA ASN A 597 9.58 -31.12 6.83
C ASN A 597 9.59 -30.76 5.34
N GLY A 598 10.76 -30.35 4.81
CA GLY A 598 10.88 -29.92 3.40
C GLY A 598 10.49 -31.06 2.46
N GLY A 599 11.21 -32.17 2.55
CA GLY A 599 10.92 -33.36 1.78
C GLY A 599 12.01 -33.63 0.75
N THR A 600 11.68 -33.64 -0.53
CA THR A 600 12.67 -33.78 -1.61
C THR A 600 12.66 -32.54 -2.47
N GLY A 601 13.82 -31.94 -2.70
CA GLY A 601 13.95 -30.75 -3.55
C GLY A 601 14.91 -29.77 -2.91
N ALA A 602 14.92 -28.50 -3.30
CA ALA A 602 15.67 -27.47 -2.61
C ALA A 602 14.69 -26.58 -1.84
N ASP A 603 14.47 -26.91 -0.57
CA ASP A 603 13.38 -26.34 0.21
C ASP A 603 13.81 -25.09 0.97
N THR A 604 12.86 -24.20 1.25
CA THR A 604 13.02 -23.06 2.15
C THR A 604 12.11 -23.23 3.36
N LEU A 605 12.67 -23.28 4.57
CA LEU A 605 11.91 -23.47 5.80
C LEU A 605 12.10 -22.27 6.74
N ILE A 606 10.97 -21.77 7.25
CA ILE A 606 10.89 -20.68 8.23
C ILE A 606 9.96 -21.14 9.35
N GLY A 607 10.52 -21.41 10.53
CA GLY A 607 9.72 -21.78 11.71
C GLY A 607 8.77 -20.65 12.11
N GLY A 608 9.31 -19.44 12.26
CA GLY A 608 8.54 -18.30 12.73
C GLY A 608 8.69 -18.14 14.24
N ALA A 609 7.68 -17.61 14.92
CA ALA A 609 7.75 -17.33 16.34
C ALA A 609 7.41 -18.58 17.19
N GLY A 610 8.39 -19.11 17.92
CA GLY A 610 8.15 -20.15 18.90
C GLY A 610 9.38 -20.97 19.22
N ASN A 611 9.30 -22.30 19.16
CA ASN A 611 10.48 -23.16 19.24
C ASN A 611 10.23 -24.32 18.29
N ASP A 612 10.74 -24.17 17.07
CA ASP A 612 10.30 -24.97 15.95
C ASP A 612 11.23 -26.14 15.69
N THR A 613 10.69 -27.19 15.08
CA THR A 613 11.45 -28.34 14.63
C THR A 613 11.37 -28.45 13.11
N MET A 614 12.48 -28.20 12.44
CA MET A 614 12.59 -28.27 10.99
C MET A 614 13.41 -29.49 10.57
N ASN A 615 12.99 -30.19 9.53
CA ASN A 615 13.73 -31.30 8.93
C ASN A 615 14.07 -30.97 7.47
N ALA A 616 15.37 -30.94 7.17
CA ALA A 616 15.89 -30.73 5.82
C ALA A 616 15.38 -31.80 4.85
N ALA A 617 15.40 -33.06 5.31
CA ALA A 617 15.24 -34.23 4.47
C ALA A 617 16.28 -34.26 3.33
N SER A 618 15.88 -34.34 2.05
CA SER A 618 16.83 -34.48 0.94
C SER A 618 16.79 -33.28 0.02
N GLY A 619 17.92 -32.60 -0.11
CA GLY A 619 17.90 -31.34 -0.82
C GLY A 619 19.16 -30.54 -0.67
N ASN A 620 19.13 -29.34 -1.23
CA ASN A 620 20.00 -28.26 -0.79
C ASN A 620 19.09 -27.23 -0.14
N ASP A 621 18.87 -27.38 1.15
CA ASP A 621 17.77 -26.69 1.84
C ASP A 621 18.24 -25.40 2.49
N THR A 622 17.34 -24.45 2.64
CA THR A 622 17.62 -23.14 3.26
C THR A 622 16.71 -22.92 4.46
N PHE A 623 17.31 -22.65 5.62
CA PHE A 623 16.60 -22.34 6.86
C PHE A 623 16.75 -20.85 7.18
N ILE A 624 15.64 -20.11 7.23
CA ILE A 624 15.67 -18.66 7.46
C ILE A 624 15.34 -18.37 8.93
N PHE A 625 16.16 -17.52 9.56
CA PHE A 625 15.98 -17.10 10.94
C PHE A 625 15.92 -15.59 11.09
N ALA A 626 15.09 -15.13 12.03
CA ALA A 626 15.02 -13.74 12.46
C ALA A 626 14.91 -13.63 13.99
N SER A 627 14.97 -12.41 14.52
CA SER A 627 14.80 -12.18 15.95
C SER A 627 13.36 -12.45 16.36
N GLY A 628 13.18 -13.09 17.52
CA GLY A 628 11.86 -13.46 18.04
C GLY A 628 11.38 -14.84 17.56
N PHE A 629 12.20 -15.58 16.82
CA PHE A 629 11.86 -16.93 16.37
C PHE A 629 12.04 -17.97 17.48
N GLY A 630 12.83 -17.66 18.50
CA GLY A 630 13.00 -18.50 19.69
C GLY A 630 14.09 -19.56 19.54
N ASN A 631 13.84 -20.80 20.02
CA ASN A 631 14.88 -21.84 20.08
C ASN A 631 14.57 -23.01 19.17
N ASP A 632 15.11 -22.95 17.96
CA ASP A 632 14.71 -23.84 16.89
C ASP A 632 15.71 -24.99 16.71
N SER A 633 15.21 -26.09 16.19
CA SER A 633 15.94 -27.33 15.97
C SER A 633 15.89 -27.72 14.50
N ILE A 634 17.06 -27.96 13.90
CA ILE A 634 17.19 -28.49 12.54
C ILE A 634 17.68 -29.93 12.61
N ASN A 635 16.86 -30.84 12.10
CA ASN A 635 17.20 -32.23 11.84
C ASN A 635 17.68 -32.42 10.41
N GLY A 636 18.66 -33.30 10.22
CA GLY A 636 19.11 -33.70 8.89
C GLY A 636 20.08 -32.74 8.18
N PHE A 637 20.51 -31.66 8.82
CA PHE A 637 21.38 -30.64 8.21
C PHE A 637 22.63 -31.24 7.53
N ALA A 638 22.73 -31.04 6.22
CA ALA A 638 23.79 -31.52 5.36
C ALA A 638 24.81 -30.40 5.08
N ASN A 639 25.97 -30.49 5.71
CA ASN A 639 27.07 -29.53 5.55
C ASN A 639 27.41 -29.25 4.07
N GLY A 640 27.53 -27.97 3.73
CA GLY A 640 27.87 -27.50 2.38
C GLY A 640 26.74 -27.61 1.34
N ALA A 641 25.74 -28.47 1.55
CA ALA A 641 24.52 -28.53 0.75
C ALA A 641 23.49 -27.53 1.28
N ASP A 642 23.15 -27.66 2.56
CA ASP A 642 22.16 -26.82 3.22
C ASP A 642 22.76 -25.49 3.65
N LYS A 643 21.87 -24.52 3.90
CA LYS A 643 22.20 -23.13 4.23
C LYS A 643 21.33 -22.63 5.37
N ILE A 644 21.94 -21.86 6.25
CA ILE A 644 21.26 -21.08 7.28
C ILE A 644 21.31 -19.61 6.86
N ASP A 645 20.16 -19.03 6.54
CA ASP A 645 20.05 -17.63 6.11
C ASP A 645 19.89 -16.70 7.32
N LEU A 646 20.87 -15.78 7.46
CA LEU A 646 20.97 -14.80 8.54
C LEU A 646 21.06 -13.36 8.00
N LYS A 647 20.69 -13.11 6.74
CA LYS A 647 20.79 -11.78 6.10
C LYS A 647 20.11 -10.67 6.90
N VAL A 648 18.98 -10.98 7.54
CA VAL A 648 18.21 -10.01 8.34
C VAL A 648 19.02 -9.43 9.51
N PHE A 649 20.03 -10.16 10.00
CA PHE A 649 20.89 -9.69 11.09
C PHE A 649 22.09 -8.86 10.61
N ALA A 650 22.33 -8.75 9.30
CA ALA A 650 23.49 -8.08 8.70
C ALA A 650 24.83 -8.48 9.37
N THR A 651 25.03 -9.79 9.54
CA THR A 651 26.08 -10.36 10.39
C THR A 651 27.20 -11.02 9.59
N SER A 652 28.11 -11.72 10.27
CA SER A 652 29.12 -12.58 9.63
C SER A 652 29.42 -13.79 10.52
N PHE A 653 30.03 -14.83 9.95
CA PHE A 653 30.36 -16.05 10.67
C PHE A 653 31.17 -15.81 11.96
N GLY A 654 32.07 -14.82 11.95
CA GLY A 654 32.89 -14.49 13.12
C GLY A 654 32.12 -13.90 14.30
N ALA A 655 30.87 -13.49 14.10
CA ALA A 655 29.98 -13.00 15.16
C ALA A 655 29.16 -14.14 15.82
N LEU A 656 29.21 -15.35 15.26
CA LEU A 656 28.46 -16.50 15.78
C LEU A 656 29.25 -17.23 16.87
N THR A 657 28.55 -17.72 17.87
CA THR A 657 29.05 -18.67 18.87
C THR A 657 28.52 -20.05 18.54
N VAL A 658 29.42 -20.95 18.13
CA VAL A 658 29.08 -22.34 17.79
C VAL A 658 29.60 -23.26 18.90
N THR A 659 28.70 -23.95 19.60
CA THR A 659 29.02 -24.76 20.78
C THR A 659 28.48 -26.17 20.63
N GLN A 660 29.32 -27.19 20.90
CA GLN A 660 28.85 -28.57 21.01
C GLN A 660 28.08 -28.77 22.32
N ASN A 661 26.85 -29.28 22.24
CA ASN A 661 26.06 -29.73 23.37
C ASN A 661 25.63 -31.19 23.16
N SER A 662 26.31 -32.12 23.84
CA SER A 662 26.07 -33.56 23.67
C SER A 662 26.22 -33.98 22.20
N ALA A 663 25.19 -34.56 21.58
CA ALA A 663 25.21 -34.94 20.16
C ALA A 663 24.95 -33.75 19.21
N ASN A 664 24.52 -32.60 19.73
CA ASN A 664 23.98 -31.49 18.95
C ASN A 664 24.95 -30.31 18.92
N THR A 665 24.79 -29.45 17.92
CA THR A 665 25.49 -28.17 17.83
C THR A 665 24.51 -27.04 18.08
N VAL A 666 24.84 -26.13 19.00
CA VAL A 666 24.05 -24.93 19.28
C VAL A 666 24.78 -23.71 18.74
N ILE A 667 24.09 -22.93 17.93
CA ILE A 667 24.55 -21.68 17.33
C ILE A 667 23.79 -20.54 17.99
N SER A 668 24.51 -19.55 18.49
CA SER A 668 23.94 -18.35 19.11
C SER A 668 24.71 -17.10 18.74
N SER A 669 24.09 -15.94 18.93
CA SER A 669 24.71 -14.63 18.72
C SER A 669 24.07 -13.62 19.65
N SER A 670 24.81 -12.57 20.02
CA SER A 670 24.21 -11.43 20.74
C SER A 670 23.13 -10.72 19.91
N LEU A 671 23.17 -10.87 18.58
CA LEU A 671 22.16 -10.32 17.67
C LEU A 671 20.84 -11.11 17.71
N PHE A 672 20.88 -12.37 18.14
CA PHE A 672 19.69 -13.21 18.29
C PHE A 672 18.98 -12.95 19.63
N GLY A 673 19.57 -12.16 20.53
CA GLY A 673 19.06 -11.99 21.88
C GLY A 673 19.13 -13.31 22.67
N THR A 674 17.96 -13.88 22.99
CA THR A 674 17.83 -15.16 23.70
C THR A 674 17.70 -16.37 22.78
N ASP A 675 17.55 -16.13 21.48
CA ASP A 675 17.18 -17.13 20.49
C ASP A 675 18.40 -17.96 20.07
N THR A 676 18.15 -19.21 19.68
CA THR A 676 19.22 -20.17 19.34
C THR A 676 18.82 -21.07 18.18
N ILE A 677 19.82 -21.52 17.42
CA ILE A 677 19.65 -22.54 16.38
C ILE A 677 20.38 -23.80 16.83
N THR A 678 19.67 -24.93 16.89
CA THR A 678 20.23 -26.23 17.26
C THR A 678 20.28 -27.15 16.06
N LEU A 679 21.47 -27.58 15.65
CA LEU A 679 21.65 -28.64 14.65
C LEU A 679 21.71 -29.99 15.38
N GLU A 680 20.68 -30.81 15.19
CA GLU A 680 20.53 -32.11 15.85
C GLU A 680 21.50 -33.14 15.27
N ASN A 681 22.16 -33.89 16.15
CA ASN A 681 23.14 -34.92 15.78
C ASN A 681 24.29 -34.42 14.89
N PHE A 682 24.59 -33.12 14.94
CA PHE A 682 25.63 -32.47 14.15
C PHE A 682 26.85 -32.11 14.98
N ILE A 683 28.05 -32.25 14.40
CA ILE A 683 29.32 -31.98 15.09
C ILE A 683 29.74 -30.53 14.83
N ALA A 684 29.95 -29.77 15.91
CA ALA A 684 30.20 -28.33 15.86
C ALA A 684 31.42 -27.93 15.04
N THR A 685 32.46 -28.79 14.99
CA THR A 685 33.68 -28.52 14.22
C THR A 685 33.49 -28.59 12.71
N ASN A 686 32.35 -29.11 12.25
CA ASN A 686 32.04 -29.14 10.82
C ASN A 686 31.36 -27.85 10.37
N VAL A 687 30.72 -27.11 11.27
CA VAL A 687 30.07 -25.84 10.92
C VAL A 687 31.11 -24.82 10.46
N ASP A 688 30.94 -24.28 9.26
CA ASP A 688 31.79 -23.23 8.71
C ASP A 688 31.00 -22.13 7.99
N ALA A 689 31.70 -21.08 7.51
CA ALA A 689 31.05 -19.92 6.90
C ALA A 689 30.26 -20.25 5.61
N THR A 690 30.53 -21.39 4.96
CA THR A 690 29.81 -21.82 3.77
C THR A 690 28.44 -22.43 4.08
N ASP A 691 28.17 -22.76 5.34
CA ASP A 691 26.85 -23.22 5.81
C ASP A 691 25.87 -22.05 6.01
N PHE A 692 26.28 -20.80 5.77
CA PHE A 692 25.46 -19.61 6.06
C PHE A 692 25.33 -18.67 4.86
N ILE A 693 24.24 -17.90 4.85
CA ILE A 693 24.02 -16.74 4.00
C ILE A 693 23.99 -15.51 4.93
N PHE A 694 24.78 -14.49 4.60
CA PHE A 694 24.97 -13.26 5.42
C PHE A 694 24.53 -12.00 4.70
#